data_AF-A0A3N6MG17-F1
#
_entry.id   AF-A0A3N6MG17-F1
#
_cell.length_a   1.000
_cell.length_b   1.000
_cell.length_c   1.000
_cell.angle_alpha   90.00
_cell.angle_beta   90.00
_cell.angle_gamma   90.00
#
_symmetry.space_group_name_H-M   'P 1'
#
loop_
_entity.id
_entity.type
_entity.pdbx_description
1 polymer ?
#
loop_
_entity_poly.entity_id
_entity_poly.type
_entity_poly.pdbx_seq_one_letter_code
_entity_poly.pdbx_strand_id
1 'polypeptide(L)'
;MATNNQTCANCEKTGLPILPVRYTVLPKDVKAVMPGGISGARVTDVALDAHHYGLRTLREGWVYLFYEVGPRGNRYWEAYKVTSDGRLWKQALPLPRVPLTDPACAQRAIAVPMDLIAIERPEKCTGRVFVAFSQHTWHQEVFDRYASDDALRQARMQFVEPSKWIASGKDDHGHAIVATEQAIDDVIEYTPSLDPKRLVLPDDKQPFSDAKGVYKDDWLKHEVTRYSPYIRQASPASASQALVKLMKQIGVKDPASGGGDSHHPPMMFALWDSIGNVHELNGFRGDPVSWLDQYVTKERPLQVGALHDVDAAHAIVQSRTEQGLNSQEAMAQQAQSMSALGQSGAQSALAAQRASALAGADPTRATQINAYYDDMNWMAANNIPGSYQRRLVQLGQSTSAGSASSSVPYTGAYRDQIMNDARAYAQAQPGAHDRNLTSMTSYNWSKFEARLKRRDIENFRKKYTALQSAVFDLQEARSADVGKWLQSKLFLDTLEDYQSSDLLDALAFEIVITDALAGIGSTPKGKTILDALVTQWDPVQPASLIWRVVAMNHKDARQELGQLLNTALAKKEVPLEAQSQASARHSPGVDAVISAAGMIGKLNGYYKNLAKLALETDPKKISPLAGLFKRLEVDVFGMTVGDAIFARFRVNQLGDFAGEKIVQTVLLQRAGVSYSDAIALVRKQAELEKLSREETIKRLLT
;
A
#
# COMPACT_ATOMS: atom_id res chain seq x y z
N MET A 1 33.56 -8.67 47.56
CA MET A 1 32.39 -8.76 46.67
C MET A 1 31.18 -9.08 47.53
N ALA A 2 30.28 -8.12 47.75
CA ALA A 2 29.07 -8.37 48.53
C ALA A 2 28.04 -9.09 47.65
N THR A 3 27.78 -10.36 47.95
CA THR A 3 26.70 -11.16 47.36
C THR A 3 25.36 -10.62 47.87
N ASN A 4 24.69 -9.81 47.06
CA ASN A 4 23.35 -9.33 47.36
C ASN A 4 22.34 -10.45 47.07
N ASN A 5 22.08 -11.30 48.07
CA ASN A 5 21.00 -12.29 48.08
C ASN A 5 19.64 -11.59 48.28
N GLN A 6 19.20 -10.82 47.29
CA GLN A 6 17.79 -10.43 47.21
C GLN A 6 17.05 -11.49 46.37
N THR A 7 16.20 -12.26 47.04
CA THR A 7 15.26 -13.22 46.44
C THR A 7 14.35 -12.48 45.46
N CYS A 8 14.51 -12.71 44.16
CA CYS A 8 13.70 -12.08 43.12
C CYS A 8 12.55 -13.00 42.71
N ALA A 9 11.30 -12.57 42.91
CA ALA A 9 10.11 -13.35 42.56
C ALA A 9 10.00 -13.71 41.06
N ASN A 10 10.70 -12.98 40.18
CA ASN A 10 10.80 -13.34 38.76
C ASN A 10 11.86 -14.42 38.48
N CYS A 11 12.86 -14.59 39.36
CA CYS A 11 13.92 -15.60 39.23
C CYS A 11 13.58 -16.90 39.97
N GLU A 12 12.88 -16.81 41.11
CA GLU A 12 12.49 -17.94 41.95
C GLU A 12 11.09 -18.44 41.55
N LYS A 13 11.05 -19.26 40.50
CA LYS A 13 9.82 -19.87 39.99
C LYS A 13 9.65 -21.29 40.53
N THR A 14 8.41 -21.66 40.85
CA THR A 14 8.01 -23.04 41.22
C THR A 14 6.65 -23.37 40.61
N GLY A 15 6.35 -24.66 40.41
CA GLY A 15 5.08 -25.13 39.84
C GLY A 15 5.26 -25.66 38.42
N LEU A 16 4.30 -25.41 37.53
CA LEU A 16 4.38 -25.85 36.13
C LEU A 16 5.20 -24.84 35.29
N PRO A 17 6.44 -25.16 34.86
CA PRO A 17 7.21 -24.29 33.98
C PRO A 17 6.66 -24.31 32.55
N ILE A 18 6.55 -23.13 31.95
CA ILE A 18 6.08 -22.95 30.58
C ILE A 18 7.09 -22.09 29.82
N LEU A 19 7.58 -22.60 28.69
CA LEU A 19 8.31 -21.84 27.68
C LEU A 19 7.30 -21.31 26.65
N PRO A 20 6.91 -20.03 26.72
CA PRO A 20 6.08 -19.45 25.68
C PRO A 20 6.94 -19.16 24.44
N VAL A 21 6.50 -19.66 23.30
CA VAL A 21 7.00 -19.34 21.97
C VAL A 21 5.87 -18.74 21.15
N ARG A 22 6.14 -18.17 19.98
CA ARG A 22 5.10 -17.65 19.10
C ARG A 22 5.18 -18.26 17.72
N TYR A 23 4.03 -18.39 17.08
CA TYR A 23 3.99 -18.62 15.64
C TYR A 23 4.55 -17.40 14.91
N THR A 24 5.32 -17.66 13.86
CA THR A 24 5.82 -16.64 12.95
C THR A 24 5.73 -17.14 11.50
N VAL A 25 5.60 -16.22 10.56
CA VAL A 25 5.97 -16.48 9.18
C VAL A 25 7.48 -16.38 9.00
N LEU A 26 8.03 -17.10 8.03
CA LEU A 26 9.45 -17.12 7.70
C LEU A 26 9.68 -17.21 6.18
N PRO A 27 10.82 -16.70 5.68
CA PRO A 27 11.28 -16.92 4.31
C PRO A 27 11.46 -18.40 4.00
N LYS A 28 11.22 -18.81 2.75
CA LYS A 28 11.33 -20.24 2.35
C LYS A 28 12.73 -20.82 2.45
N ASP A 29 13.76 -19.99 2.40
CA ASP A 29 15.15 -20.42 2.51
C ASP A 29 15.60 -20.60 3.98
N VAL A 30 14.80 -20.16 4.95
CA VAL A 30 14.98 -20.45 6.37
C VAL A 30 14.39 -21.83 6.67
N LYS A 31 15.23 -22.76 7.11
CA LYS A 31 14.78 -24.10 7.45
C LYS A 31 14.15 -24.09 8.85
N ALA A 32 12.82 -24.04 8.89
CA ALA A 32 12.04 -24.19 10.11
C ALA A 32 11.29 -25.52 10.12
N VAL A 33 11.17 -26.12 11.32
CA VAL A 33 10.40 -27.33 11.57
C VAL A 33 9.33 -26.99 12.60
N MET A 34 8.09 -27.39 12.34
CA MET A 34 7.04 -27.28 13.34
C MET A 34 7.12 -28.49 14.27
N PRO A 35 7.29 -28.32 15.60
CA PRO A 35 7.33 -29.43 16.53
C PRO A 35 6.07 -30.29 16.46
N GLY A 36 6.24 -31.61 16.48
CA GLY A 36 5.10 -32.55 16.47
C GLY A 36 4.17 -32.33 17.65
N GLY A 37 2.85 -32.27 17.40
CA GLY A 37 1.81 -32.01 18.41
C GLY A 37 1.38 -30.55 18.51
N ILE A 38 2.15 -29.61 17.96
CA ILE A 38 1.71 -28.23 17.76
C ILE A 38 0.87 -28.17 16.48
N SER A 39 -0.43 -27.93 16.62
CA SER A 39 -1.40 -28.05 15.51
C SER A 39 -1.37 -26.88 14.54
N GLY A 40 -0.93 -25.70 14.98
CA GLY A 40 -1.02 -24.48 14.17
C GLY A 40 -2.43 -23.91 14.03
N ALA A 41 -3.43 -24.45 14.73
CA ALA A 41 -4.83 -24.07 14.57
C ALA A 41 -5.02 -22.54 14.53
N ARG A 42 -5.80 -22.07 13.55
CA ARG A 42 -6.08 -20.65 13.22
C ARG A 42 -4.93 -19.84 12.65
N VAL A 43 -3.69 -20.32 12.75
CA VAL A 43 -2.52 -19.71 12.11
C VAL A 43 -2.27 -20.41 10.78
N THR A 44 -2.07 -21.73 10.80
CA THR A 44 -1.79 -22.53 9.61
C THR A 44 -3.01 -22.71 8.70
N ASP A 45 -4.20 -22.38 9.20
CA ASP A 45 -5.43 -22.29 8.40
C ASP A 45 -5.33 -21.18 7.32
N VAL A 46 -4.44 -20.19 7.54
CA VAL A 46 -4.10 -19.19 6.53
C VAL A 46 -2.98 -19.75 5.66
N ALA A 47 -3.32 -20.26 4.48
CA ALA A 47 -2.34 -20.83 3.55
C ALA A 47 -1.37 -19.76 3.01
N LEU A 48 -0.08 -20.06 3.00
CA LEU A 48 0.96 -19.18 2.47
C LEU A 48 1.51 -19.70 1.13
N ASP A 49 1.78 -18.79 0.21
CA ASP A 49 2.32 -19.09 -1.12
C ASP A 49 3.82 -18.82 -1.19
N ALA A 50 4.27 -17.66 -0.70
CA ALA A 50 5.65 -17.20 -0.78
C ALA A 50 6.47 -17.54 0.48
N HIS A 51 5.80 -17.77 1.60
CA HIS A 51 6.42 -17.99 2.91
C HIS A 51 5.96 -19.32 3.54
N HIS A 52 6.48 -19.65 4.71
CA HIS A 52 5.99 -20.78 5.53
C HIS A 52 5.96 -20.41 7.02
N TYR A 53 5.43 -21.30 7.86
CA TYR A 53 5.34 -21.08 9.31
C TYR A 53 6.46 -21.76 10.08
N GLY A 54 6.86 -21.14 11.19
CA GLY A 54 7.73 -21.72 12.21
C GLY A 54 7.43 -21.14 13.59
N LEU A 55 8.26 -21.51 14.58
CA LEU A 55 8.18 -20.98 15.94
C LEU A 55 9.41 -20.15 16.26
N ARG A 56 9.17 -19.01 16.92
CA ARG A 56 10.22 -18.11 17.42
C ARG A 56 10.00 -17.80 18.90
N THR A 57 11.04 -17.31 19.57
CA THR A 57 10.87 -16.66 20.87
C THR A 57 9.90 -15.48 20.75
N LEU A 58 9.29 -15.10 21.87
CA LEU A 58 8.43 -13.93 21.91
C LEU A 58 9.21 -12.68 21.49
N ARG A 59 8.49 -11.75 20.85
CA ARG A 59 8.97 -10.40 20.57
C ARG A 59 8.47 -9.44 21.65
N GLU A 60 8.94 -8.20 21.63
CA GLU A 60 8.46 -7.18 22.55
C GLU A 60 6.92 -7.07 22.53
N GLY A 61 6.32 -7.10 23.71
CA GLY A 61 4.87 -7.11 23.88
C GLY A 61 4.47 -7.48 25.30
N TRP A 62 3.36 -8.18 25.44
CA TRP A 62 2.74 -8.57 26.70
C TRP A 62 2.18 -9.98 26.61
N VAL A 63 2.25 -10.71 27.72
CA VAL A 63 1.57 -12.01 27.89
C VAL A 63 0.59 -11.89 29.05
N TYR A 64 -0.66 -12.26 28.79
CA TYR A 64 -1.75 -12.24 29.77
C TYR A 64 -2.23 -13.65 30.06
N LEU A 65 -2.43 -13.96 31.34
CA LEU A 65 -3.03 -15.21 31.78
C LEU A 65 -4.33 -14.92 32.53
N PHE A 66 -5.42 -15.57 32.15
CA PHE A 66 -6.68 -15.55 32.89
C PHE A 66 -6.98 -16.92 33.47
N TYR A 67 -7.09 -16.98 34.80
CA TYR A 67 -7.36 -18.19 35.53
C TYR A 67 -8.85 -18.27 35.84
N GLU A 68 -9.55 -19.28 35.32
CA GLU A 68 -10.94 -19.52 35.72
C GLU A 68 -11.02 -19.93 37.19
N VAL A 69 -10.18 -20.89 37.58
CA VAL A 69 -9.97 -21.36 38.95
C VAL A 69 -8.47 -21.63 39.12
N GLY A 70 -7.87 -21.09 40.17
CA GLY A 70 -6.47 -21.27 40.48
C GLY A 70 -6.15 -21.09 41.96
N PRO A 71 -4.87 -21.17 42.35
CA PRO A 71 -4.44 -21.10 43.74
C PRO A 71 -4.80 -19.80 44.47
N ARG A 72 -5.07 -18.72 43.73
CA ARG A 72 -5.45 -17.41 44.28
C ARG A 72 -6.96 -17.14 44.24
N GLY A 73 -7.76 -18.16 43.96
CA GLY A 73 -9.22 -18.07 43.85
C GLY A 73 -9.71 -18.20 42.42
N ASN A 74 -10.83 -17.56 42.12
CA ASN A 74 -11.50 -17.68 40.83
C ASN A 74 -11.34 -16.39 40.02
N ARG A 75 -11.26 -16.54 38.69
CA ARG A 75 -11.37 -15.43 37.72
C ARG A 75 -10.40 -14.27 37.99
N TYR A 76 -9.10 -14.56 37.98
CA TYR A 76 -8.06 -13.54 38.17
C TYR A 76 -7.05 -13.52 37.01
N TRP A 77 -6.33 -12.41 36.91
CA TRP A 77 -5.35 -12.17 35.86
C TRP A 77 -3.90 -12.22 36.35
N GLU A 78 -3.00 -12.59 35.46
CA GLU A 78 -1.58 -12.27 35.52
C GLU A 78 -1.15 -11.58 34.23
N ALA A 79 -0.14 -10.72 34.34
CA ALA A 79 0.42 -10.02 33.21
C ALA A 79 1.95 -10.06 33.27
N TYR A 80 2.57 -10.25 32.10
CA TYR A 80 4.01 -10.24 31.93
C TYR A 80 4.36 -9.27 30.81
N LYS A 81 5.29 -8.34 31.07
CA LYS A 81 5.91 -7.53 30.02
C LYS A 81 6.98 -8.37 29.35
N VAL A 82 6.95 -8.43 28.02
CA VAL A 82 7.99 -9.05 27.20
C VAL A 82 8.94 -7.97 26.72
N THR A 83 10.23 -8.18 26.94
CA THR A 83 11.32 -7.33 26.43
C THR A 83 11.65 -7.64 24.98
N SER A 84 12.46 -6.81 24.32
CA SER A 84 12.79 -6.98 22.90
C SER A 84 13.45 -8.33 22.57
N ASP A 85 14.19 -8.90 23.51
CA ASP A 85 14.83 -10.22 23.38
C ASP A 85 13.94 -11.40 23.81
N GLY A 86 12.67 -11.15 24.15
CA GLY A 86 11.71 -12.19 24.51
C GLY A 86 11.65 -12.56 25.99
N ARG A 87 12.39 -11.88 26.87
CA ARG A 87 12.35 -12.17 28.32
C ARG A 87 11.11 -11.57 29.00
N LEU A 88 10.56 -12.30 29.96
CA LEU A 88 9.27 -12.06 30.60
C LEU A 88 9.39 -11.52 32.03
N TRP A 89 8.69 -10.43 32.30
CA TRP A 89 8.68 -9.74 33.59
C TRP A 89 7.27 -9.64 34.16
N LYS A 90 6.98 -10.34 35.26
CA LYS A 90 5.67 -10.28 35.91
C LYS A 90 5.38 -8.85 36.37
N GLN A 91 4.19 -8.36 36.06
CA GLN A 91 3.70 -7.05 36.45
C GLN A 91 2.55 -7.19 37.45
N ALA A 92 2.45 -6.24 38.37
CA ALA A 92 1.29 -6.11 39.24
C ALA A 92 0.11 -5.50 38.45
N LEU A 93 -1.11 -5.87 38.84
CA LEU A 93 -2.34 -5.24 38.36
C LEU A 93 -2.87 -4.28 39.43
N PRO A 94 -3.41 -3.10 39.07
CA PRO A 94 -3.51 -2.56 37.70
C PRO A 94 -2.13 -2.26 37.09
N LEU A 95 -2.02 -2.39 35.77
CA LEU A 95 -0.74 -2.26 35.08
C LEU A 95 -0.12 -0.85 35.27
N PRO A 96 1.19 -0.76 35.57
CA PRO A 96 1.85 0.53 35.70
C PRO A 96 2.04 1.20 34.34
N ARG A 97 2.02 2.55 34.30
CA ARG A 97 2.29 3.34 33.09
C ARG A 97 3.67 3.06 32.50
N VAL A 98 4.65 2.79 33.36
CA VAL A 98 6.00 2.34 32.99
C VAL A 98 6.17 0.93 33.53
N PRO A 99 6.37 -0.09 32.68
CA PRO A 99 6.58 -1.45 33.14
C PRO A 99 7.83 -1.56 34.02
N LEU A 100 7.74 -2.34 35.10
CA LEU A 100 8.90 -2.63 35.92
C LEU A 100 9.80 -3.65 35.21
N THR A 101 11.05 -3.28 35.01
CA THR A 101 12.15 -4.18 34.64
C THR A 101 13.31 -3.89 35.58
N ASP A 102 13.87 -4.91 36.23
CA ASP A 102 14.97 -4.72 37.17
C ASP A 102 16.31 -4.64 36.39
N PRO A 103 17.04 -3.51 36.47
CA PRO A 103 18.30 -3.31 35.74
C PRO A 103 19.37 -4.36 36.06
N ALA A 104 19.41 -4.88 37.30
CA ALA A 104 20.45 -5.81 37.75
C ALA A 104 20.28 -7.22 37.14
N CYS A 105 19.05 -7.61 36.78
CA CYS A 105 18.77 -8.87 36.09
C CYS A 105 18.74 -8.69 34.55
N ALA A 106 18.46 -7.49 34.04
CA ALA A 106 18.55 -7.18 32.60
C ALA A 106 20.00 -7.24 32.05
N GLN A 107 21.01 -7.02 32.89
CA GLN A 107 22.42 -7.05 32.49
C GLN A 107 23.09 -8.43 32.54
N ARG A 108 22.41 -9.49 32.99
CA ARG A 108 22.98 -10.84 33.02
C ARG A 108 22.76 -11.54 31.67
N ALA A 109 23.83 -11.80 30.94
CA ALA A 109 23.83 -12.56 29.69
C ALA A 109 23.26 -13.99 29.82
N ILE A 110 23.04 -14.48 31.05
CA ILE A 110 22.56 -15.84 31.37
C ILE A 110 21.33 -15.74 32.30
N ALA A 111 20.26 -15.10 31.86
CA ALA A 111 18.99 -15.03 32.59
C ALA A 111 17.95 -16.04 32.06
N VAL A 112 18.36 -17.30 31.86
CA VAL A 112 17.51 -18.41 31.35
C VAL A 112 16.17 -18.55 32.10
N PRO A 113 16.06 -18.30 33.43
CA PRO A 113 14.76 -18.30 34.11
C PRO A 113 13.75 -17.30 33.55
N MET A 114 14.19 -16.21 32.92
CA MET A 114 13.33 -15.16 32.38
C MET A 114 12.73 -15.50 31.01
N ASP A 115 13.16 -16.60 30.40
CA ASP A 115 12.55 -17.14 29.19
C ASP A 115 11.26 -17.93 29.50
N LEU A 116 10.99 -18.17 30.79
CA LEU A 116 9.90 -19.01 31.29
C LEU A 116 8.87 -18.20 32.09
N ILE A 117 7.62 -18.64 32.05
CA ILE A 117 6.62 -18.38 33.09
C ILE A 117 6.38 -19.64 33.92
N ALA A 118 5.76 -19.51 35.08
CA ALA A 118 5.38 -20.66 35.90
C ALA A 118 3.98 -20.48 36.48
N ILE A 119 3.13 -21.50 36.31
CA ILE A 119 1.85 -21.59 37.00
C ILE A 119 2.11 -22.22 38.37
N GLU A 120 1.95 -21.43 39.42
CA GLU A 120 2.10 -21.91 40.80
C GLU A 120 0.99 -22.94 41.11
N ARG A 121 1.30 -23.99 41.89
CA ARG A 121 0.33 -25.00 42.37
C ARG A 121 -0.65 -25.47 41.28
N PRO A 122 -0.15 -26.04 40.16
CA PRO A 122 -0.98 -26.43 39.02
C PRO A 122 -2.08 -27.44 39.38
N GLU A 123 -1.92 -28.22 40.45
CA GLU A 123 -2.92 -29.13 41.00
C GLU A 123 -4.19 -28.43 41.51
N LYS A 124 -4.09 -27.13 41.86
CA LYS A 124 -5.23 -26.30 42.28
C LYS A 124 -5.91 -25.57 41.12
N CYS A 125 -5.36 -25.66 39.91
CA CYS A 125 -5.93 -25.08 38.71
C CYS A 125 -6.91 -26.09 38.07
N THR A 126 -8.10 -26.21 38.63
CA THR A 126 -9.15 -27.15 38.18
C THR A 126 -9.97 -26.67 36.99
N GLY A 127 -9.77 -25.42 36.55
CA GLY A 127 -10.37 -24.84 35.35
C GLY A 127 -9.35 -24.53 34.26
N ARG A 128 -9.77 -23.84 33.21
CA ARG A 128 -8.88 -23.40 32.13
C ARG A 128 -8.04 -22.21 32.58
N VAL A 129 -6.80 -22.16 32.10
CA VAL A 129 -5.94 -20.98 32.14
C VAL A 129 -5.76 -20.49 30.71
N PHE A 130 -6.40 -19.38 30.39
CA PHE A 130 -6.28 -18.75 29.07
C PHE A 130 -5.00 -17.93 29.01
N VAL A 131 -4.30 -17.97 27.88
CA VAL A 131 -3.05 -17.27 27.62
C VAL A 131 -3.16 -16.51 26.30
N ALA A 132 -2.73 -15.25 26.28
CA ALA A 132 -2.66 -14.45 25.07
C ALA A 132 -1.39 -13.60 25.01
N PHE A 133 -0.82 -13.49 23.82
CA PHE A 133 0.21 -12.50 23.50
C PHE A 133 -0.44 -11.25 22.86
N SER A 134 0.02 -10.06 23.23
CA SER A 134 -0.38 -8.79 22.62
C SER A 134 0.84 -7.89 22.42
N GLN A 135 0.89 -7.15 21.31
CA GLN A 135 1.93 -6.15 21.08
C GLN A 135 1.82 -4.96 22.05
N HIS A 136 0.59 -4.56 22.38
CA HIS A 136 0.30 -3.37 23.18
C HIS A 136 -0.38 -3.77 24.50
N THR A 137 -0.28 -2.90 25.50
CA THR A 137 -0.91 -3.08 26.81
C THR A 137 -2.42 -3.17 26.68
N TRP A 138 -3.05 -4.15 27.33
CA TRP A 138 -4.49 -4.15 27.55
C TRP A 138 -4.88 -3.17 28.66
N HIS A 139 -5.95 -2.42 28.42
CA HIS A 139 -6.58 -1.53 29.39
C HIS A 139 -7.65 -2.25 30.19
N GLN A 140 -8.15 -1.63 31.27
CA GLN A 140 -9.13 -2.25 32.17
C GLN A 140 -10.39 -2.75 31.43
N GLU A 141 -10.91 -1.96 30.48
CA GLU A 141 -12.08 -2.35 29.67
C GLU A 141 -11.85 -3.66 28.90
N VAL A 142 -10.61 -3.91 28.44
CA VAL A 142 -10.24 -5.12 27.70
C VAL A 142 -10.19 -6.31 28.65
N PHE A 143 -9.58 -6.14 29.84
CA PHE A 143 -9.57 -7.17 30.89
C PHE A 143 -10.98 -7.54 31.33
N ASP A 144 -11.86 -6.56 31.56
CA ASP A 144 -13.22 -6.78 32.01
C ASP A 144 -14.04 -7.52 30.95
N ARG A 145 -13.95 -7.09 29.69
CA ARG A 145 -14.63 -7.72 28.56
C ARG A 145 -14.21 -9.18 28.43
N TYR A 146 -12.91 -9.47 28.36
CA TYR A 146 -12.44 -10.85 28.26
C TYR A 146 -12.72 -11.64 29.53
N ALA A 147 -12.75 -11.05 30.72
CA ALA A 147 -13.18 -11.79 31.91
C ALA A 147 -14.68 -12.15 31.81
N SER A 148 -15.53 -11.26 31.30
CA SER A 148 -16.99 -11.46 31.26
C SER A 148 -17.48 -12.48 30.23
N ASP A 149 -16.76 -12.70 29.13
CA ASP A 149 -17.27 -13.44 27.97
C ASP A 149 -16.33 -14.58 27.55
N ASP A 150 -16.82 -15.82 27.66
CA ASP A 150 -16.05 -17.01 27.30
C ASP A 150 -15.84 -17.21 25.80
N ALA A 151 -16.83 -16.84 24.98
CA ALA A 151 -16.72 -16.94 23.54
C ALA A 151 -15.66 -15.96 23.02
N LEU A 152 -15.62 -14.74 23.56
CA LEU A 152 -14.58 -13.78 23.23
C LEU A 152 -13.19 -14.25 23.69
N ARG A 153 -13.07 -14.90 24.87
CA ARG A 153 -11.80 -15.51 25.28
C ARG A 153 -11.35 -16.60 24.33
N GLN A 154 -12.21 -17.55 23.99
CA GLN A 154 -11.84 -18.64 23.07
C GLN A 154 -11.53 -18.14 21.65
N ALA A 155 -12.16 -17.02 21.24
CA ALA A 155 -11.86 -16.39 19.95
C ALA A 155 -10.54 -15.61 19.95
N ARG A 156 -10.01 -15.16 21.09
CA ARG A 156 -8.79 -14.32 21.15
C ARG A 156 -7.59 -15.01 21.76
N MET A 157 -7.83 -15.88 22.74
CA MET A 157 -6.84 -16.49 23.62
C MET A 157 -6.81 -18.00 23.38
N GLN A 158 -5.67 -18.60 23.68
CA GLN A 158 -5.54 -20.05 23.76
C GLN A 158 -5.64 -20.47 25.22
N PHE A 159 -5.88 -21.73 25.54
CA PHE A 159 -5.90 -22.16 26.94
C PHE A 159 -5.21 -23.50 27.16
N VAL A 160 -4.85 -23.72 28.42
CA VAL A 160 -4.40 -25.02 28.95
C VAL A 160 -5.22 -25.38 30.18
N GLU A 161 -5.21 -26.66 30.54
CA GLU A 161 -5.80 -27.17 31.77
C GLU A 161 -4.68 -27.70 32.67
N PRO A 162 -4.07 -26.87 33.54
CA PRO A 162 -2.81 -27.23 34.21
C PRO A 162 -2.90 -28.49 35.06
N SER A 163 -4.01 -28.69 35.77
CA SER A 163 -4.22 -29.90 36.59
C SER A 163 -4.30 -31.19 35.75
N LYS A 164 -4.84 -31.13 34.53
CA LYS A 164 -4.82 -32.25 33.58
C LYS A 164 -3.45 -32.41 32.93
N TRP A 165 -2.80 -31.31 32.57
CA TRP A 165 -1.46 -31.32 31.97
C TRP A 165 -0.45 -32.04 32.85
N ILE A 166 -0.41 -31.74 34.16
CA ILE A 166 0.57 -32.35 35.06
C ILE A 166 0.40 -33.86 35.23
N ALA A 167 -0.76 -34.42 34.85
CA ALA A 167 -1.03 -35.85 34.89
C ALA A 167 -0.61 -36.60 33.61
N SER A 168 -0.67 -35.95 32.45
CA SER A 168 -0.49 -36.62 31.14
C SER A 168 0.58 -36.03 30.23
N GLY A 169 0.97 -34.76 30.43
CA GLY A 169 1.82 -34.00 29.51
C GLY A 169 1.19 -33.79 28.13
N LYS A 170 -0.14 -33.89 28.00
CA LYS A 170 -0.86 -33.78 26.73
C LYS A 170 -1.81 -32.58 26.74
N ASP A 171 -1.92 -31.95 25.57
CA ASP A 171 -2.93 -30.94 25.27
C ASP A 171 -3.70 -31.35 24.01
N ASP A 172 -5.00 -31.58 24.16
CA ASP A 172 -5.87 -32.03 23.08
C ASP A 172 -6.17 -30.91 22.06
N HIS A 173 -5.86 -29.66 22.39
CA HIS A 173 -6.06 -28.49 21.52
C HIS A 173 -4.86 -28.21 20.60
N GLY A 174 -3.71 -28.87 20.86
CA GLY A 174 -2.49 -28.73 20.07
C GLY A 174 -1.82 -27.35 20.17
N HIS A 175 -2.01 -26.65 21.30
CA HIS A 175 -1.31 -25.40 21.61
C HIS A 175 -0.04 -25.64 22.43
N ALA A 176 0.02 -26.77 23.14
CA ALA A 176 1.10 -27.11 24.04
C ALA A 176 1.70 -28.49 23.78
N ILE A 177 3.01 -28.62 23.95
CA ILE A 177 3.70 -29.93 23.95
C ILE A 177 4.71 -30.01 25.10
N VAL A 178 5.16 -31.22 25.43
CA VAL A 178 6.24 -31.39 26.41
C VAL A 178 7.52 -30.77 25.85
N ALA A 179 8.12 -29.85 26.60
CA ALA A 179 9.38 -29.22 26.26
C ALA A 179 10.53 -30.23 26.38
N THR A 180 10.91 -30.81 25.25
CA THR A 180 12.10 -31.65 25.09
C THR A 180 13.22 -30.82 24.46
N GLU A 181 14.46 -31.33 24.50
CA GLU A 181 15.58 -30.69 23.82
C GLU A 181 15.30 -30.49 22.33
N GLN A 182 14.84 -31.54 21.63
CA GLN A 182 14.48 -31.46 20.22
C GLN A 182 13.35 -30.46 19.93
N ALA A 183 12.30 -30.45 20.76
CA ALA A 183 11.19 -29.52 20.57
C ALA A 183 11.63 -28.06 20.72
N ILE A 184 12.61 -27.79 21.59
CA ILE A 184 13.18 -26.45 21.76
C ILE A 184 14.14 -26.13 20.60
N ASP A 185 14.94 -27.09 20.13
CA ASP A 185 15.83 -26.90 18.96
C ASP A 185 15.06 -26.53 17.67
N ASP A 186 13.80 -26.96 17.56
CA ASP A 186 12.92 -26.60 16.45
C ASP A 186 12.46 -25.11 16.49
N VAL A 187 12.67 -24.40 17.60
CA VAL A 187 12.45 -22.94 17.71
C VAL A 187 13.66 -22.21 17.14
N ILE A 188 13.44 -21.28 16.21
CA ILE A 188 14.50 -20.61 15.43
C ILE A 188 15.68 -20.11 16.29
N GLU A 189 15.42 -19.36 17.37
CA GLU A 189 16.50 -18.81 18.20
C GLU A 189 17.32 -19.89 18.96
N TYR A 190 16.80 -21.10 19.10
CA TYR A 190 17.47 -22.25 19.73
C TYR A 190 18.05 -23.24 18.72
N THR A 191 17.75 -23.11 17.43
CA THR A 191 18.20 -24.06 16.40
C THR A 191 19.74 -24.10 16.27
N PRO A 192 20.39 -25.26 16.52
CA PRO A 192 21.86 -25.36 16.49
C PRO A 192 22.52 -25.04 15.15
N SER A 193 21.82 -25.27 14.03
CA SER A 193 22.34 -25.07 12.68
C SER A 193 21.88 -23.78 12.02
N LEU A 194 21.24 -22.88 12.75
CA LEU A 194 20.75 -21.62 12.17
C LEU A 194 21.92 -20.72 11.81
N ASP A 195 21.90 -20.17 10.59
CA ASP A 195 22.70 -19.01 10.23
C ASP A 195 21.87 -17.73 10.47
N PRO A 196 22.16 -16.94 11.53
CA PRO A 196 21.37 -15.76 11.86
C PRO A 196 21.40 -14.70 10.76
N LYS A 197 22.43 -14.72 9.89
CA LYS A 197 22.59 -13.79 8.76
C LYS A 197 21.47 -13.93 7.73
N ARG A 198 20.76 -15.06 7.71
CA ARG A 198 19.60 -15.27 6.84
C ARG A 198 18.39 -14.41 7.19
N LEU A 199 18.31 -13.94 8.44
CA LEU A 199 17.17 -13.16 8.93
C LEU A 199 17.51 -11.69 9.16
N VAL A 200 18.79 -11.33 9.30
CA VAL A 200 19.19 -9.93 9.56
C VAL A 200 19.58 -9.20 8.29
N LEU A 201 19.55 -7.87 8.33
CA LEU A 201 20.01 -7.02 7.24
C LEU A 201 21.48 -7.37 6.89
N PRO A 202 21.83 -7.49 5.59
CA PRO A 202 23.21 -7.61 5.14
C PRO A 202 24.07 -6.44 5.66
N ASP A 203 25.37 -6.66 5.84
CA ASP A 203 26.32 -5.67 6.38
C ASP A 203 26.28 -4.35 5.58
N ASP A 204 25.70 -3.31 6.21
CA ASP A 204 25.45 -2.00 5.63
C ASP A 204 26.72 -1.24 5.20
N LYS A 205 27.90 -1.73 5.62
CA LYS A 205 29.19 -1.20 5.18
C LYS A 205 29.51 -1.54 3.73
N GLN A 206 28.86 -2.55 3.14
CA GLN A 206 29.04 -2.85 1.72
C GLN A 206 27.95 -2.18 0.88
N PRO A 207 28.31 -1.62 -0.30
CA PRO A 207 27.31 -1.06 -1.19
C PRO A 207 26.42 -2.16 -1.78
N PHE A 208 25.14 -1.85 -1.98
CA PHE A 208 24.16 -2.67 -2.69
C PHE A 208 24.43 -2.72 -4.20
N SER A 209 25.05 -1.69 -4.76
CA SER A 209 25.36 -1.56 -6.19
C SER A 209 26.79 -1.09 -6.48
N ASP A 210 27.31 -1.43 -7.66
CA ASP A 210 28.60 -0.91 -8.16
C ASP A 210 28.46 0.42 -8.92
N ALA A 211 29.58 1.10 -9.20
CA ALA A 211 29.60 2.40 -9.88
C ALA A 211 28.98 2.38 -11.29
N LYS A 212 28.78 1.20 -11.88
CA LYS A 212 28.15 1.00 -13.19
C LYS A 212 26.65 0.69 -13.06
N GLY A 213 26.08 0.72 -11.86
CA GLY A 213 24.67 0.43 -11.57
C GLY A 213 24.32 -1.05 -11.52
N VAL A 214 25.31 -1.96 -11.44
CA VAL A 214 25.03 -3.39 -11.22
C VAL A 214 24.67 -3.57 -9.75
N TYR A 215 23.48 -4.08 -9.46
CA TYR A 215 23.00 -4.35 -8.11
C TYR A 215 23.22 -5.81 -7.70
N LYS A 216 23.22 -6.06 -6.39
CA LYS A 216 23.30 -7.40 -5.79
C LYS A 216 21.92 -8.08 -5.76
N ASP A 217 21.69 -9.02 -6.66
CA ASP A 217 20.42 -9.74 -6.79
C ASP A 217 20.09 -10.60 -5.56
N ASP A 218 21.10 -11.17 -4.91
CA ASP A 218 20.98 -11.91 -3.65
C ASP A 218 20.47 -11.01 -2.52
N TRP A 219 20.98 -9.78 -2.41
CA TRP A 219 20.50 -8.81 -1.42
C TRP A 219 19.08 -8.34 -1.72
N LEU A 220 18.76 -8.13 -2.99
CA LEU A 220 17.42 -7.71 -3.40
C LEU A 220 16.34 -8.74 -3.02
N LYS A 221 16.68 -10.03 -3.09
CA LYS A 221 15.78 -11.14 -2.74
C LYS A 221 15.74 -11.45 -1.26
N HIS A 222 16.74 -11.01 -0.49
CA HIS A 222 16.88 -11.25 0.94
C HIS A 222 15.70 -10.67 1.73
N GLU A 223 15.14 -11.48 2.62
CA GLU A 223 13.97 -11.14 3.43
C GLU A 223 14.39 -10.93 4.89
N VAL A 224 14.34 -9.67 5.33
CA VAL A 224 14.84 -9.25 6.64
C VAL A 224 13.72 -9.29 7.65
N THR A 225 13.94 -9.99 8.76
CA THR A 225 12.94 -10.00 9.83
C THR A 225 12.79 -8.63 10.46
N ARG A 226 11.54 -8.20 10.66
CA ARG A 226 11.24 -6.97 11.41
C ARG A 226 11.64 -7.12 12.88
N TYR A 227 11.56 -8.34 13.42
CA TYR A 227 11.86 -8.65 14.81
C TYR A 227 13.22 -9.32 14.91
N SER A 228 14.25 -8.55 15.30
CA SER A 228 15.62 -9.03 15.41
C SER A 228 15.73 -10.39 16.11
N PRO A 229 16.49 -11.35 15.56
CA PRO A 229 16.68 -12.65 16.19
C PRO A 229 17.66 -12.54 17.36
N TYR A 230 17.29 -13.15 18.50
CA TYR A 230 18.13 -13.20 19.71
C TYR A 230 18.59 -14.63 19.96
N ILE A 231 19.66 -15.01 19.26
CA ILE A 231 20.17 -16.39 19.23
C ILE A 231 20.58 -16.85 20.63
N ARG A 232 20.04 -18.00 21.03
CA ARG A 232 20.30 -18.67 22.31
C ARG A 232 21.35 -19.78 22.16
N GLN A 233 21.36 -20.45 21.02
CA GLN A 233 22.30 -21.54 20.71
C GLN A 233 23.59 -21.02 20.04
N ALA A 234 24.42 -20.31 20.82
CA ALA A 234 25.66 -19.68 20.33
C ALA A 234 26.96 -20.37 20.81
N SER A 235 26.86 -21.46 21.58
CA SER A 235 28.01 -22.17 22.18
C SER A 235 27.95 -23.68 21.89
N PRO A 236 29.05 -24.43 22.09
CA PRO A 236 29.05 -25.90 21.97
C PRO A 236 28.11 -26.60 22.98
N ALA A 237 27.76 -25.93 24.08
CA ALA A 237 26.80 -26.45 25.05
C ALA A 237 25.36 -26.20 24.55
N SER A 238 24.51 -27.24 24.64
CA SER A 238 23.10 -27.17 24.25
C SER A 238 22.33 -26.24 25.21
N ALA A 239 21.93 -25.07 24.72
CA ALA A 239 21.07 -24.12 25.41
C ALA A 239 19.69 -24.73 25.67
N SER A 240 19.19 -25.52 24.71
CA SER A 240 17.95 -26.29 24.82
C SER A 240 18.02 -27.30 25.97
N GLN A 241 19.11 -28.07 26.08
CA GLN A 241 19.32 -29.00 27.19
C GLN A 241 19.38 -28.29 28.54
N ALA A 242 20.10 -27.15 28.60
CA ALA A 242 20.19 -26.34 29.82
C ALA A 242 18.82 -25.79 30.23
N LEU A 243 17.99 -25.36 29.27
CA LEU A 243 16.64 -24.88 29.49
C LEU A 243 15.72 -25.99 30.01
N VAL A 244 15.73 -27.17 29.40
CA VAL A 244 14.96 -28.33 29.89
C VAL A 244 15.35 -28.69 31.31
N LYS A 245 16.64 -28.70 31.64
CA LYS A 245 17.13 -28.97 32.99
C LYS A 245 16.60 -27.94 34.00
N LEU A 246 16.62 -26.66 33.64
CA LEU A 246 16.06 -25.59 34.48
C LEU A 246 14.54 -25.76 34.66
N MET A 247 13.80 -26.05 33.59
CA MET A 247 12.36 -26.30 33.67
C MET A 247 12.07 -27.46 34.64
N LYS A 248 12.81 -28.58 34.55
CA LYS A 248 12.66 -29.69 35.50
C LYS A 248 12.93 -29.28 36.96
N GLN A 249 13.88 -28.37 37.20
CA GLN A 249 14.15 -27.83 38.54
C GLN A 249 13.01 -26.95 39.07
N ILE A 250 12.43 -26.08 38.23
CA ILE A 250 11.24 -25.29 38.56
C ILE A 250 10.03 -26.21 38.82
N GLY A 251 9.96 -27.30 38.05
CA GLY A 251 8.88 -28.28 38.06
C GLY A 251 8.90 -29.31 39.19
N VAL A 252 9.87 -29.26 40.11
CA VAL A 252 9.99 -30.27 41.18
C VAL A 252 8.71 -30.33 42.02
N LYS A 253 8.19 -31.55 42.22
CA LYS A 253 7.02 -31.82 43.04
C LYS A 253 7.40 -31.87 44.53
N ASP A 254 6.45 -31.58 45.41
CA ASP A 254 6.63 -31.76 46.85
C ASP A 254 6.89 -33.26 47.16
N PRO A 255 7.95 -33.62 47.92
CA PRO A 255 8.25 -35.01 48.30
C PRO A 255 7.07 -35.81 48.87
N ALA A 256 6.08 -35.13 49.46
CA ALA A 256 4.87 -35.76 50.01
C ALA A 256 3.90 -36.35 48.95
N SER A 257 4.14 -36.10 47.66
CA SER A 257 3.17 -36.40 46.58
C SER A 257 3.20 -37.82 46.00
N GLY A 258 4.08 -38.72 46.48
CA GLY A 258 4.02 -40.18 46.27
C GLY A 258 4.14 -40.70 44.81
N GLY A 259 5.19 -41.48 44.53
CA GLY A 259 5.22 -42.48 43.45
C GLY A 259 5.02 -42.00 41.99
N GLY A 260 5.91 -41.14 41.47
CA GLY A 260 5.97 -40.76 40.05
C GLY A 260 7.23 -39.95 39.74
N ASP A 261 7.40 -39.47 38.50
CA ASP A 261 8.49 -38.55 38.12
C ASP A 261 8.56 -37.38 39.11
N SER A 262 9.77 -37.03 39.58
CA SER A 262 10.01 -36.05 40.64
C SER A 262 9.70 -34.60 40.23
N HIS A 263 9.28 -34.38 38.99
CA HIS A 263 8.93 -33.07 38.44
C HIS A 263 7.67 -33.15 37.57
N HIS A 264 6.96 -32.03 37.39
CA HIS A 264 5.91 -31.88 36.40
C HIS A 264 6.48 -31.95 34.96
N PRO A 265 5.73 -32.44 33.96
CA PRO A 265 6.14 -32.36 32.56
C PRO A 265 6.31 -30.89 32.14
N PRO A 266 7.53 -30.47 31.73
CA PRO A 266 7.75 -29.09 31.32
C PRO A 266 6.99 -28.78 30.03
N MET A 267 6.39 -27.59 29.93
CA MET A 267 5.51 -27.23 28.83
C MET A 267 6.18 -26.23 27.87
N MET A 268 6.08 -26.48 26.57
CA MET A 268 6.26 -25.44 25.55
C MET A 268 4.89 -25.04 25.00
N PHE A 269 4.60 -23.74 24.96
CA PHE A 269 3.29 -23.22 24.58
C PHE A 269 3.42 -22.26 23.39
N ALA A 270 2.81 -22.60 22.26
CA ALA A 270 2.89 -21.81 21.03
C ALA A 270 1.76 -20.77 20.96
N LEU A 271 2.10 -19.51 21.20
CA LEU A 271 1.18 -18.37 21.24
C LEU A 271 0.86 -17.81 19.84
N TRP A 272 -0.39 -17.44 19.65
CA TRP A 272 -0.86 -16.65 18.52
C TRP A 272 -0.27 -15.23 18.52
N ASP A 273 0.34 -14.83 17.39
CA ASP A 273 0.83 -13.47 17.12
C ASP A 273 0.43 -13.04 15.69
N SER A 274 -0.87 -12.80 15.49
CA SER A 274 -1.41 -12.44 14.17
C SER A 274 -0.90 -11.10 13.66
N ILE A 275 -0.77 -10.10 14.52
CA ILE A 275 -0.20 -8.78 14.18
C ILE A 275 1.25 -8.95 13.72
N GLY A 276 2.05 -9.72 14.47
CA GLY A 276 3.43 -10.00 14.10
C GLY A 276 3.55 -10.67 12.76
N ASN A 277 2.69 -11.66 12.46
CA ASN A 277 2.67 -12.32 11.15
C ASN A 277 2.37 -11.35 10.00
N VAL A 278 1.33 -10.52 10.15
CA VAL A 278 0.95 -9.54 9.11
C VAL A 278 2.07 -8.52 8.87
N HIS A 279 2.66 -8.00 9.96
CA HIS A 279 3.75 -7.02 9.88
C HIS A 279 5.01 -7.60 9.27
N GLU A 280 5.33 -8.85 9.59
CA GLU A 280 6.48 -9.56 9.03
C GLU A 280 6.29 -9.80 7.52
N LEU A 281 5.12 -10.28 7.11
CA LEU A 281 4.79 -10.48 5.68
C LEU A 281 4.85 -9.16 4.89
N ASN A 282 4.31 -8.06 5.44
CA ASN A 282 4.38 -6.77 4.77
C ASN A 282 5.81 -6.20 4.76
N GLY A 283 6.62 -6.52 5.78
CA GLY A 283 8.05 -6.23 5.81
C GLY A 283 8.81 -6.93 4.68
N PHE A 284 8.67 -8.25 4.54
CA PHE A 284 9.28 -9.03 3.47
C PHE A 284 8.84 -8.59 2.07
N ARG A 285 7.57 -8.18 1.93
CA ARG A 285 7.07 -7.54 0.72
C ARG A 285 7.75 -6.19 0.47
N GLY A 286 8.04 -5.42 1.51
CA GLY A 286 8.65 -4.08 1.45
C GLY A 286 10.17 -4.06 1.26
N ASP A 287 10.90 -5.12 1.62
CA ASP A 287 12.38 -5.15 1.54
C ASP A 287 12.94 -4.74 0.16
N PRO A 288 12.41 -5.20 -0.99
CA PRO A 288 12.94 -4.82 -2.30
C PRO A 288 12.87 -3.31 -2.57
N VAL A 289 11.81 -2.61 -2.11
CA VAL A 289 11.71 -1.17 -2.32
C VAL A 289 12.67 -0.39 -1.43
N SER A 290 13.00 -0.90 -0.25
CA SER A 290 14.05 -0.32 0.61
C SER A 290 15.43 -0.38 -0.07
N TRP A 291 15.73 -1.45 -0.81
CA TRP A 291 16.96 -1.53 -1.60
C TRP A 291 16.95 -0.61 -2.81
N LEU A 292 15.80 -0.44 -3.47
CA LEU A 292 15.64 0.57 -4.52
C LEU A 292 15.84 1.98 -3.97
N ASP A 293 15.30 2.29 -2.79
CA ASP A 293 15.54 3.57 -2.14
C ASP A 293 17.03 3.78 -1.87
N GLN A 294 17.71 2.81 -1.24
CA GLN A 294 19.16 2.85 -1.04
C GLN A 294 19.94 3.09 -2.35
N TYR A 295 19.55 2.39 -3.42
CA TYR A 295 20.14 2.56 -4.75
C TYR A 295 19.96 3.99 -5.27
N VAL A 296 18.74 4.54 -5.20
CA VAL A 296 18.39 5.84 -5.77
C VAL A 296 18.87 7.00 -4.91
N THR A 297 18.68 6.95 -3.60
CA THR A 297 18.89 8.09 -2.69
C THR A 297 20.31 8.16 -2.15
N LYS A 298 21.02 7.03 -2.02
CA LYS A 298 22.35 6.99 -1.39
C LYS A 298 23.48 6.61 -2.34
N GLU A 299 23.29 5.61 -3.20
CA GLU A 299 24.40 5.05 -3.98
C GLU A 299 24.53 5.59 -5.41
N ARG A 300 23.40 5.84 -6.07
CA ARG A 300 23.33 6.30 -7.47
C ARG A 300 22.53 7.59 -7.68
N PRO A 301 22.44 8.55 -6.72
CA PRO A 301 21.59 9.73 -6.90
C PRO A 301 21.99 10.55 -8.12
N LEU A 302 23.30 10.68 -8.40
CA LEU A 302 23.78 11.42 -9.57
C LEU A 302 23.43 10.73 -10.89
N GLN A 303 23.56 9.40 -10.98
CA GLN A 303 23.28 8.66 -12.22
C GLN A 303 21.77 8.59 -12.50
N VAL A 304 20.96 8.36 -11.46
CA VAL A 304 19.48 8.36 -11.58
C VAL A 304 18.98 9.77 -11.91
N GLY A 305 19.49 10.80 -11.21
CA GLY A 305 19.17 12.19 -11.52
C GLY A 305 19.54 12.58 -12.94
N ALA A 306 20.77 12.27 -13.38
CA ALA A 306 21.20 12.55 -14.75
C ALA A 306 20.35 11.82 -15.81
N LEU A 307 19.92 10.59 -15.54
CA LEU A 307 19.03 9.85 -16.43
C LEU A 307 17.68 10.56 -16.57
N HIS A 308 17.08 10.98 -15.45
CA HIS A 308 15.82 11.72 -15.43
C HIS A 308 15.96 13.09 -16.11
N ASP A 309 17.05 13.82 -15.88
CA ASP A 309 17.31 15.11 -16.51
C ASP A 309 17.45 14.99 -18.03
N VAL A 310 18.11 13.93 -18.51
CA VAL A 310 18.23 13.63 -19.95
C VAL A 310 16.87 13.31 -20.55
N ASP A 311 16.05 12.48 -19.87
CA ASP A 311 14.69 12.16 -20.32
C ASP A 311 13.78 13.37 -20.36
N ALA A 312 13.84 14.21 -19.32
CA ALA A 312 13.09 15.46 -19.26
C ALA A 312 13.52 16.43 -20.37
N ALA A 313 14.83 16.56 -20.62
CA ALA A 313 15.33 17.39 -21.71
C ALA A 313 14.87 16.87 -23.08
N HIS A 314 14.89 15.55 -23.29
CA HIS A 314 14.39 14.94 -24.53
C HIS A 314 12.90 15.20 -24.72
N ALA A 315 12.08 15.02 -23.66
CA ALA A 315 10.65 15.31 -23.68
C ALA A 315 10.35 16.79 -23.97
N ILE A 316 11.14 17.72 -23.43
CA ILE A 316 11.01 19.17 -23.73
C ILE A 316 11.32 19.45 -25.21
N VAL A 317 12.37 18.83 -25.76
CA VAL A 317 12.71 18.99 -27.18
C VAL A 317 11.61 18.43 -28.07
N GLN A 318 11.07 17.25 -27.73
CA GLN A 318 9.95 16.65 -28.45
C GLN A 318 8.72 17.56 -28.41
N SER A 319 8.31 18.02 -27.23
CA SER A 319 7.15 18.90 -27.05
C SER A 319 7.28 20.22 -27.82
N ARG A 320 8.46 20.87 -27.78
CA ARG A 320 8.71 22.10 -28.56
C ARG A 320 8.72 21.83 -30.07
N THR A 321 9.24 20.68 -30.48
CA THR A 321 9.27 20.28 -31.89
C THR A 321 7.86 20.03 -32.40
N GLU A 322 7.03 19.33 -31.62
CA GLU A 322 5.62 19.09 -31.90
C GLU A 322 4.82 20.39 -31.99
N GLN A 323 5.02 21.32 -31.05
CA GLN A 323 4.38 22.64 -31.11
C GLN A 323 4.77 23.40 -32.38
N GLY A 324 6.06 23.37 -32.75
CA GLY A 324 6.55 23.99 -33.98
C GLY A 324 5.96 23.35 -35.24
N LEU A 325 5.87 22.02 -35.28
CA LEU A 325 5.28 21.26 -36.40
C LEU A 325 3.78 21.54 -36.51
N ASN A 326 3.04 21.48 -35.41
CA ASN A 326 1.61 21.82 -35.36
C ASN A 326 1.35 23.23 -35.88
N SER A 327 2.21 24.19 -35.51
CA SER A 327 2.10 25.56 -36.02
C SER A 327 2.34 25.64 -37.53
N GLN A 328 3.31 24.90 -38.05
CA GLN A 328 3.57 24.83 -39.49
C GLN A 328 2.42 24.17 -40.26
N GLU A 329 1.88 23.07 -39.74
CA GLU A 329 0.76 22.35 -40.33
C GLU A 329 -0.53 23.18 -40.30
N ALA A 330 -0.79 23.90 -39.21
CA ALA A 330 -1.91 24.84 -39.11
C ALA A 330 -1.78 25.99 -40.13
N MET A 331 -0.58 26.57 -40.28
CA MET A 331 -0.32 27.58 -41.32
C MET A 331 -0.51 27.02 -42.73
N ALA A 332 -0.09 25.77 -42.97
CA ALA A 332 -0.28 25.10 -44.26
C ALA A 332 -1.76 24.85 -44.56
N GLN A 333 -2.55 24.41 -43.58
CA GLN A 333 -4.00 24.24 -43.69
C GLN A 333 -4.70 25.58 -43.94
N GLN A 334 -4.28 26.65 -43.25
CA GLN A 334 -4.80 28.00 -43.49
C GLN A 334 -4.45 28.51 -44.89
N ALA A 335 -3.22 28.28 -45.36
CA ALA A 335 -2.83 28.62 -46.73
C ALA A 335 -3.62 27.81 -47.77
N GLN A 336 -3.93 26.55 -47.46
CA GLN A 336 -4.76 25.70 -48.30
C GLN A 336 -6.22 26.19 -48.36
N SER A 337 -6.82 26.59 -47.23
CA SER A 337 -8.20 27.11 -47.22
C SER A 337 -8.36 28.41 -48.03
N MET A 338 -7.25 29.14 -48.23
CA MET A 338 -7.19 30.32 -49.10
C MET A 338 -7.00 30.00 -50.59
N SER A 339 -6.71 28.73 -50.96
CA SER A 339 -6.56 28.31 -52.36
C SER A 339 -7.90 28.11 -53.06
N ALA A 340 -7.93 28.21 -54.39
CA ALA A 340 -9.15 28.10 -55.19
C ALA A 340 -9.93 26.80 -54.98
N LEU A 341 -9.22 25.68 -54.71
CA LEU A 341 -9.85 24.37 -54.46
C LEU A 341 -10.02 24.06 -52.96
N GLY A 342 -9.49 24.88 -52.05
CA GLY A 342 -9.57 24.69 -50.60
C GLY A 342 -10.65 25.51 -49.89
N GLN A 343 -11.31 26.44 -50.60
CA GLN A 343 -12.42 27.23 -50.05
C GLN A 343 -13.67 26.37 -49.79
N SER A 344 -14.45 26.74 -48.78
CA SER A 344 -15.75 26.13 -48.50
C SER A 344 -16.69 26.30 -49.69
N GLY A 345 -17.17 25.20 -50.28
CA GLY A 345 -18.01 25.22 -51.48
C GLY A 345 -17.26 25.12 -52.81
N ALA A 346 -15.93 24.93 -52.81
CA ALA A 346 -15.16 24.74 -54.04
C ALA A 346 -15.69 23.57 -54.88
N GLN A 347 -16.01 22.42 -54.27
CA GLN A 347 -16.52 21.24 -55.01
C GLN A 347 -17.90 21.47 -55.65
N SER A 348 -18.81 22.18 -54.97
CA SER A 348 -20.10 22.54 -55.55
C SER A 348 -19.96 23.56 -56.68
N ALA A 349 -19.05 24.53 -56.53
CA ALA A 349 -18.70 25.46 -57.60
C ALA A 349 -18.10 24.74 -58.82
N LEU A 350 -17.20 23.77 -58.61
CA LEU A 350 -16.65 22.94 -59.69
C LEU A 350 -17.73 22.13 -60.41
N ALA A 351 -18.70 21.58 -59.67
CA ALA A 351 -19.81 20.82 -60.26
C ALA A 351 -20.70 21.71 -61.15
N ALA A 352 -21.02 22.92 -60.70
CA ALA A 352 -21.76 23.91 -61.49
C ALA A 352 -20.99 24.33 -62.74
N GLN A 353 -19.69 24.63 -62.60
CA GLN A 353 -18.81 24.98 -63.72
C GLN A 353 -18.69 23.84 -64.75
N ARG A 354 -18.63 22.58 -64.30
CA ARG A 354 -18.64 21.40 -65.17
C ARG A 354 -19.93 21.29 -65.97
N ALA A 355 -21.09 21.46 -65.33
CA ALA A 355 -22.38 21.39 -66.00
C ALA A 355 -22.51 22.46 -67.10
N SER A 356 -22.07 23.70 -66.82
CA SER A 356 -22.02 24.77 -67.81
C SER A 356 -21.04 24.49 -68.95
N ALA A 357 -19.85 23.96 -68.66
CA ALA A 357 -18.83 23.65 -69.67
C ALA A 357 -19.27 22.57 -70.66
N LEU A 358 -20.05 21.59 -70.19
CA LEU A 358 -20.58 20.49 -71.03
C LEU A 358 -21.73 20.93 -71.95
N ALA A 359 -22.37 22.07 -71.68
CA ALA A 359 -23.46 22.58 -72.50
C ALA A 359 -22.95 22.97 -73.90
N GLY A 360 -23.27 22.14 -74.90
CA GLY A 360 -22.84 22.33 -76.29
C GLY A 360 -21.51 21.69 -76.68
N ALA A 361 -20.91 20.86 -75.82
CA ALA A 361 -19.71 20.09 -76.16
C ALA A 361 -20.06 18.82 -76.95
N ASP A 362 -19.29 18.51 -78.00
CA ASP A 362 -19.36 17.21 -78.68
C ASP A 362 -18.81 16.06 -77.78
N PRO A 363 -19.03 14.78 -78.13
CA PRO A 363 -18.60 13.66 -77.30
C PRO A 363 -17.10 13.61 -77.02
N THR A 364 -16.26 13.96 -77.99
CA THR A 364 -14.79 13.96 -77.85
C THR A 364 -14.35 15.07 -76.90
N ARG A 365 -15.00 16.23 -77.01
CA ARG A 365 -14.74 17.38 -76.14
C ARG A 365 -15.25 17.17 -74.72
N ALA A 366 -16.41 16.52 -74.55
CA ALA A 366 -16.97 16.18 -73.25
C ALA A 366 -15.99 15.33 -72.43
N THR A 367 -15.24 14.40 -73.04
CA THR A 367 -14.20 13.61 -72.38
C THR A 367 -13.07 14.50 -71.82
N GLN A 368 -12.63 15.51 -72.56
CA GLN A 368 -11.57 16.43 -72.12
C GLN A 368 -12.03 17.33 -70.96
N ILE A 369 -13.25 17.86 -71.06
CA ILE A 369 -13.87 18.68 -70.01
C ILE A 369 -14.03 17.86 -68.72
N ASN A 370 -14.54 16.64 -68.82
CA ASN A 370 -14.70 15.74 -67.68
C ASN A 370 -13.35 15.46 -67.01
N ALA A 371 -12.31 15.13 -67.78
CA ALA A 371 -10.98 14.87 -67.23
C ALA A 371 -10.40 16.05 -66.43
N TYR A 372 -10.64 17.29 -66.86
CA TYR A 372 -10.18 18.49 -66.14
C TYR A 372 -10.90 18.69 -64.81
N TYR A 373 -12.24 18.60 -64.80
CA TYR A 373 -13.01 18.77 -63.56
C TYR A 373 -12.86 17.58 -62.60
N ASP A 374 -12.64 16.36 -63.12
CA ASP A 374 -12.34 15.19 -62.30
C ASP A 374 -10.98 15.34 -61.58
N ASP A 375 -9.96 15.88 -62.26
CA ASP A 375 -8.67 16.19 -61.64
C ASP A 375 -8.76 17.28 -60.57
N MET A 376 -9.48 18.37 -60.86
CA MET A 376 -9.69 19.46 -59.88
C MET A 376 -10.48 18.96 -58.66
N ASN A 377 -11.52 18.15 -58.88
CA ASN A 377 -12.31 17.59 -57.79
C ASN A 377 -11.50 16.58 -56.98
N TRP A 378 -10.67 15.76 -57.63
CA TRP A 378 -9.75 14.84 -56.95
C TRP A 378 -8.72 15.60 -56.10
N MET A 379 -8.13 16.68 -56.63
CA MET A 379 -7.20 17.52 -55.87
C MET A 379 -7.86 18.16 -54.65
N ALA A 380 -9.09 18.65 -54.80
CA ALA A 380 -9.89 19.21 -53.70
C ALA A 380 -10.18 18.14 -52.62
N ALA A 381 -10.64 16.96 -53.03
CA ALA A 381 -10.99 15.86 -52.13
C ALA A 381 -9.78 15.29 -51.36
N ASN A 382 -8.57 15.43 -51.90
CA ASN A 382 -7.34 14.89 -51.31
C ASN A 382 -6.45 15.96 -50.65
N ASN A 383 -6.98 17.16 -50.41
CA ASN A 383 -6.25 18.26 -49.75
C ASN A 383 -4.90 18.60 -50.40
N ILE A 384 -4.85 18.57 -51.73
CA ILE A 384 -3.60 18.80 -52.46
C ILE A 384 -3.16 20.27 -52.32
N PRO A 385 -1.89 20.59 -52.03
CA PRO A 385 -1.42 21.96 -51.85
C PRO A 385 -1.62 22.86 -53.08
N GLY A 386 -1.86 24.15 -52.85
CA GLY A 386 -2.14 25.15 -53.89
C GLY A 386 -1.08 25.27 -54.99
N SER A 387 0.16 24.85 -54.74
CA SER A 387 1.24 24.81 -55.76
C SER A 387 0.95 23.82 -56.89
N TYR A 388 0.45 22.62 -56.57
CA TYR A 388 0.03 21.62 -57.57
C TYR A 388 -1.25 22.07 -58.27
N GLN A 389 -2.20 22.62 -57.52
CA GLN A 389 -3.45 23.15 -58.07
C GLN A 389 -3.17 24.23 -59.12
N ARG A 390 -2.21 25.14 -58.86
CA ARG A 390 -1.85 26.22 -59.78
C ARG A 390 -1.30 25.70 -61.12
N ARG A 391 -0.49 24.64 -61.11
CA ARG A 391 0.02 24.00 -62.34
C ARG A 391 -1.12 23.42 -63.18
N LEU A 392 -2.10 22.77 -62.51
CA LEU A 392 -3.28 22.22 -63.17
C LEU A 392 -4.19 23.30 -63.75
N VAL A 393 -4.44 24.37 -63.00
CA VAL A 393 -5.26 25.52 -63.45
C VAL A 393 -4.60 26.24 -64.62
N GLN A 394 -3.28 26.45 -64.59
CA GLN A 394 -2.54 27.05 -65.72
C GLN A 394 -2.65 26.20 -66.98
N LEU A 395 -2.52 24.87 -66.85
CA LEU A 395 -2.74 23.96 -67.97
C LEU A 395 -4.17 24.09 -68.49
N GLY A 396 -5.17 24.05 -67.60
CA GLY A 396 -6.58 24.23 -67.95
C GLY A 396 -6.88 25.54 -68.66
N GLN A 397 -6.22 26.64 -68.28
CA GLN A 397 -6.33 27.93 -68.96
C GLN A 397 -5.68 27.89 -70.36
N SER A 398 -4.46 27.37 -70.46
CA SER A 398 -3.71 27.32 -71.72
C SER A 398 -4.38 26.47 -72.81
N THR A 399 -5.11 25.42 -72.41
CA THR A 399 -5.87 24.56 -73.33
C THR A 399 -7.35 24.96 -73.42
N SER A 400 -7.77 25.97 -72.66
CA SER A 400 -9.19 26.32 -72.47
C SER A 400 -10.04 25.08 -72.14
N ALA A 401 -9.54 24.26 -71.20
CA ALA A 401 -10.09 22.95 -70.83
C ALA A 401 -11.58 22.98 -70.47
N GLY A 402 -12.06 24.08 -69.90
CA GLY A 402 -13.47 24.29 -69.56
C GLY A 402 -14.37 24.82 -70.68
N SER A 403 -13.86 25.01 -71.91
CA SER A 403 -14.65 25.48 -73.05
C SER A 403 -15.12 24.34 -73.96
N ALA A 404 -16.37 24.40 -74.41
CA ALA A 404 -16.93 23.50 -75.42
C ALA A 404 -16.35 23.72 -76.84
N SER A 405 -15.75 24.88 -77.11
CA SER A 405 -15.25 25.26 -78.44
C SER A 405 -13.74 25.11 -78.64
N SER A 406 -12.99 24.66 -77.61
CA SER A 406 -11.54 24.50 -77.71
C SER A 406 -11.14 23.23 -78.49
N SER A 407 -10.20 23.38 -79.42
CA SER A 407 -9.58 22.27 -80.16
C SER A 407 -8.29 21.73 -79.51
N VAL A 408 -7.82 22.34 -78.42
CA VAL A 408 -6.57 21.94 -77.75
C VAL A 408 -6.88 20.84 -76.73
N PRO A 409 -6.20 19.67 -76.78
CA PRO A 409 -6.39 18.60 -75.81
C PRO A 409 -5.85 19.01 -74.44
N TYR A 410 -6.63 18.74 -73.38
CA TYR A 410 -6.22 18.92 -71.99
C TYR A 410 -5.39 17.73 -71.51
N THR A 411 -5.79 16.51 -71.89
CA THR A 411 -5.08 15.28 -71.56
C THR A 411 -3.78 15.16 -72.35
N GLY A 412 -2.73 14.67 -71.71
CA GLY A 412 -1.43 14.42 -72.33
C GLY A 412 -0.34 14.26 -71.27
N ALA A 413 0.90 14.02 -71.72
CA ALA A 413 2.02 13.68 -70.82
C ALA A 413 2.25 14.71 -69.69
N TYR A 414 2.08 16.01 -69.97
CA TYR A 414 2.27 17.05 -68.96
C TYR A 414 1.17 17.06 -67.89
N ARG A 415 -0.10 16.81 -68.27
CA ARG A 415 -1.22 16.62 -67.34
C ARG A 415 -0.96 15.41 -66.43
N ASP A 416 -0.53 14.30 -67.02
CA ASP A 416 -0.25 13.07 -66.28
C ASP A 416 0.89 13.27 -65.28
N GLN A 417 1.93 14.02 -65.66
CA GLN A 417 2.98 14.41 -64.75
C GLN A 417 2.44 15.19 -63.54
N ILE A 418 1.62 16.22 -63.75
CA ILE A 418 1.04 17.01 -62.65
C ILE A 418 0.22 16.12 -61.70
N MET A 419 -0.62 15.25 -62.24
CA MET A 419 -1.49 14.38 -61.44
C MET A 419 -0.71 13.26 -60.74
N ASN A 420 0.36 12.75 -61.36
CA ASN A 420 1.24 11.78 -60.72
C ASN A 420 2.01 12.42 -59.55
N ASP A 421 2.51 13.64 -59.72
CA ASP A 421 3.16 14.40 -58.64
C ASP A 421 2.17 14.62 -57.46
N ALA A 422 0.92 15.00 -57.74
CA ALA A 422 -0.10 15.21 -56.71
C ALA A 422 -0.55 13.93 -56.01
N ARG A 423 -0.67 12.81 -56.75
CA ARG A 423 -0.96 11.48 -56.19
C ARG A 423 0.17 10.98 -55.30
N ALA A 424 1.41 11.17 -55.70
CA ALA A 424 2.57 10.84 -54.88
C ALA A 424 2.56 11.64 -53.56
N TYR A 425 2.22 12.93 -53.62
CA TYR A 425 2.03 13.74 -52.41
C TYR A 425 0.93 13.18 -51.48
N ALA A 426 -0.26 12.89 -52.01
CA ALA A 426 -1.37 12.36 -51.21
C ALA A 426 -1.04 11.00 -50.58
N GLN A 427 -0.36 10.12 -51.32
CA GLN A 427 0.09 8.82 -50.83
C GLN A 427 1.11 8.93 -49.69
N ALA A 428 1.89 10.02 -49.64
CA ALA A 428 2.88 10.26 -48.59
C ALA A 428 2.30 10.86 -47.29
N GLN A 429 1.03 11.27 -47.25
CA GLN A 429 0.40 11.94 -46.10
C GLN A 429 0.10 11.05 -44.88
N PRO A 430 -0.40 9.81 -45.02
CA PRO A 430 -0.72 8.99 -43.85
C PRO A 430 0.51 8.78 -42.96
N GLY A 431 0.43 9.19 -41.69
CA GLY A 431 1.54 9.15 -40.72
C GLY A 431 2.68 10.15 -41.00
N ALA A 432 2.48 11.14 -41.89
CA ALA A 432 3.47 12.16 -42.19
C ALA A 432 3.81 13.00 -40.95
N HIS A 433 2.79 13.34 -40.15
CA HIS A 433 2.96 14.05 -38.88
C HIS A 433 3.96 13.31 -37.97
N ASP A 434 3.69 12.04 -37.63
CA ASP A 434 4.56 11.25 -36.73
C ASP A 434 5.97 11.07 -37.28
N ARG A 435 6.11 10.83 -38.60
CA ARG A 435 7.43 10.71 -39.26
C ARG A 435 8.20 12.03 -39.21
N ASN A 436 7.54 13.15 -39.51
CA ASN A 436 8.14 14.48 -39.46
C ASN A 436 8.54 14.82 -38.03
N LEU A 437 7.65 14.59 -37.06
CA LEU A 437 7.93 14.81 -35.64
C LEU A 437 9.13 13.98 -35.18
N THR A 438 9.18 12.69 -35.54
CA THR A 438 10.31 11.81 -35.20
C THR A 438 11.61 12.31 -35.81
N SER A 439 11.62 12.65 -37.10
CA SER A 439 12.81 13.13 -37.80
C SER A 439 13.29 14.49 -37.27
N MET A 440 12.37 15.44 -37.08
CA MET A 440 12.68 16.77 -36.55
C MET A 440 13.15 16.70 -35.09
N THR A 441 12.53 15.84 -34.27
CA THR A 441 12.94 15.66 -32.87
C THR A 441 14.34 15.06 -32.82
N SER A 442 14.62 14.05 -33.64
CA SER A 442 15.96 13.45 -33.75
C SER A 442 17.01 14.47 -34.17
N TYR A 443 16.69 15.31 -35.17
CA TYR A 443 17.58 16.39 -35.61
C TYR A 443 17.80 17.44 -34.51
N ASN A 444 16.74 17.92 -33.86
CA ASN A 444 16.82 18.92 -32.79
C ASN A 444 17.56 18.39 -31.55
N TRP A 445 17.44 17.09 -31.29
CA TRP A 445 18.13 16.39 -30.20
C TRP A 445 19.63 16.15 -30.48
N SER A 446 20.02 15.99 -31.75
CA SER A 446 21.37 15.57 -32.16
C SER A 446 22.52 16.41 -31.55
N LYS A 447 22.33 17.71 -31.38
CA LYS A 447 23.31 18.61 -30.75
C LYS A 447 23.53 18.35 -29.26
N PHE A 448 22.49 17.89 -28.56
CA PHE A 448 22.55 17.51 -27.16
C PHE A 448 23.13 16.10 -27.04
N GLU A 449 22.65 15.17 -27.88
CA GLU A 449 23.16 13.80 -27.99
C GLU A 449 24.69 13.77 -28.17
N ALA A 450 25.25 14.67 -28.97
CA ALA A 450 26.69 14.79 -29.19
C ALA A 450 27.51 15.10 -27.92
N ARG A 451 26.87 15.60 -26.85
CA ARG A 451 27.49 15.90 -25.55
C ARG A 451 27.31 14.78 -24.53
N LEU A 452 26.56 13.73 -24.89
CA LEU A 452 26.20 12.62 -24.00
C LEU A 452 27.03 11.38 -24.31
N LYS A 453 27.29 10.58 -23.28
CA LYS A 453 27.85 9.23 -23.42
C LYS A 453 26.72 8.22 -23.59
N ARG A 454 26.10 8.21 -24.76
CA ARG A 454 24.88 7.41 -25.05
C ARG A 454 24.97 5.97 -24.54
N ARG A 455 26.06 5.27 -24.88
CA ARG A 455 26.26 3.86 -24.51
C ARG A 455 26.28 3.64 -22.99
N ASP A 456 26.86 4.57 -22.23
CA ASP A 456 26.89 4.49 -20.77
C ASP A 456 25.51 4.74 -20.16
N ILE A 457 24.77 5.72 -20.71
CA ILE A 457 23.40 6.05 -20.29
C ILE A 457 22.46 4.86 -20.55
N GLU A 458 22.49 4.29 -21.74
CA GLU A 458 21.67 3.13 -22.12
C GLU A 458 22.01 1.89 -21.28
N ASN A 459 23.30 1.66 -21.02
CA ASN A 459 23.75 0.57 -20.14
C ASN A 459 23.28 0.75 -18.69
N PHE A 460 23.31 1.98 -18.17
CA PHE A 460 22.80 2.29 -16.83
C PHE A 460 21.27 2.16 -16.80
N ARG A 461 20.56 2.73 -17.78
CA ARG A 461 19.10 2.62 -17.92
C ARG A 461 18.65 1.16 -17.89
N LYS A 462 19.30 0.29 -18.66
CA LYS A 462 18.96 -1.14 -18.69
C LYS A 462 19.03 -1.79 -17.30
N LYS A 463 20.06 -1.47 -16.50
CA LYS A 463 20.23 -2.02 -15.16
C LYS A 463 19.24 -1.44 -14.16
N TYR A 464 19.00 -0.13 -14.24
CA TYR A 464 18.04 0.55 -13.39
C TYR A 464 16.60 0.05 -13.65
N THR A 465 16.20 -0.07 -14.92
CA THR A 465 14.92 -0.68 -15.30
C THR A 465 14.83 -2.14 -14.88
N ALA A 466 15.92 -2.92 -14.98
CA ALA A 466 15.94 -4.30 -14.48
C ALA A 466 15.77 -4.37 -12.96
N LEU A 467 16.36 -3.43 -12.19
CA LEU A 467 16.14 -3.32 -10.75
C LEU A 467 14.69 -2.98 -10.44
N GLN A 468 14.11 -1.96 -11.10
CA GLN A 468 12.72 -1.58 -10.92
C GLN A 468 11.74 -2.74 -11.22
N SER A 469 12.00 -3.49 -12.30
CA SER A 469 11.20 -4.69 -12.64
C SER A 469 11.34 -5.77 -11.57
N ALA A 470 12.55 -6.08 -11.11
CA ALA A 470 12.77 -7.11 -10.10
C ALA A 470 12.13 -6.73 -8.75
N VAL A 471 12.18 -5.46 -8.35
CA VAL A 471 11.48 -4.92 -7.18
C VAL A 471 9.98 -5.14 -7.32
N PHE A 472 9.41 -4.74 -8.46
CA PHE A 472 7.99 -4.92 -8.75
C PHE A 472 7.58 -6.40 -8.69
N ASP A 473 8.34 -7.29 -9.34
CA ASP A 473 8.04 -8.72 -9.41
C ASP A 473 8.06 -9.38 -8.02
N LEU A 474 9.03 -9.01 -7.17
CA LEU A 474 9.11 -9.52 -5.79
C LEU A 474 7.94 -9.02 -4.93
N GLN A 475 7.60 -7.73 -5.02
CA GLN A 475 6.44 -7.16 -4.32
C GLN A 475 5.14 -7.86 -4.75
N GLU A 476 4.94 -8.06 -6.06
CA GLU A 476 3.76 -8.71 -6.63
C GLU A 476 3.67 -10.20 -6.25
N ALA A 477 4.81 -10.90 -6.17
CA ALA A 477 4.86 -12.30 -5.74
C ALA A 477 4.52 -12.49 -4.26
N ARG A 478 4.94 -11.56 -3.40
CA ARG A 478 4.76 -11.63 -1.93
C ARG A 478 3.43 -11.06 -1.42
N SER A 479 2.71 -10.30 -2.25
CA SER A 479 1.48 -9.58 -1.85
C SER A 479 0.33 -10.49 -1.38
N ALA A 480 0.20 -11.70 -1.95
CA ALA A 480 -0.93 -12.58 -1.67
C ALA A 480 -1.01 -13.01 -0.20
N ASP A 481 0.14 -13.31 0.40
CA ASP A 481 0.21 -13.77 1.80
C ASP A 481 -0.25 -12.67 2.77
N VAL A 482 0.13 -11.41 2.52
CA VAL A 482 -0.33 -10.24 3.28
C VAL A 482 -1.86 -10.14 3.21
N GLY A 483 -2.43 -10.24 1.99
CA GLY A 483 -3.87 -10.14 1.77
C GLY A 483 -4.70 -11.22 2.47
N LYS A 484 -4.20 -12.46 2.52
CA LYS A 484 -4.86 -13.57 3.23
C LYS A 484 -4.86 -13.34 4.74
N TRP A 485 -3.75 -12.86 5.30
CA TRP A 485 -3.64 -12.58 6.73
C TRP A 485 -4.49 -11.39 7.19
N LEU A 486 -4.55 -10.31 6.39
CA LEU A 486 -5.41 -9.15 6.64
C LEU A 486 -6.90 -9.51 6.77
N GLN A 487 -7.33 -10.62 6.15
CA GLN A 487 -8.70 -11.12 6.20
C GLN A 487 -8.88 -12.30 7.16
N SER A 488 -7.80 -12.76 7.80
CA SER A 488 -7.84 -13.94 8.66
C SER A 488 -8.67 -13.69 9.91
N LYS A 489 -9.45 -14.69 10.32
CA LYS A 489 -10.29 -14.58 11.52
C LYS A 489 -9.46 -14.26 12.77
N LEU A 490 -8.28 -14.87 12.91
CA LEU A 490 -7.41 -14.64 14.06
C LEU A 490 -6.89 -13.19 14.12
N PHE A 491 -6.53 -12.59 12.98
CA PHE A 491 -6.15 -11.18 12.93
C PHE A 491 -7.30 -10.27 13.34
N LEU A 492 -8.49 -10.48 12.77
CA LEU A 492 -9.68 -9.68 13.12
C LEU A 492 -10.07 -9.81 14.60
N ASP A 493 -10.05 -11.02 15.16
CA ASP A 493 -10.33 -11.24 16.58
C ASP A 493 -9.24 -10.61 17.49
N THR A 494 -7.98 -10.56 17.02
CA THR A 494 -6.86 -9.91 17.74
C THR A 494 -7.02 -8.39 17.79
N LEU A 495 -7.51 -7.79 16.71
CA LEU A 495 -7.76 -6.35 16.62
C LEU A 495 -8.86 -5.86 17.56
N GLU A 496 -9.65 -6.77 18.14
CA GLU A 496 -10.61 -6.39 19.18
C GLU A 496 -9.93 -5.99 20.49
N ASP A 497 -8.64 -6.27 20.68
CA ASP A 497 -7.85 -5.75 21.80
C ASP A 497 -7.91 -4.21 21.91
N TYR A 498 -8.14 -3.50 20.80
CA TYR A 498 -8.14 -2.03 20.73
C TYR A 498 -9.54 -1.40 20.77
N GLN A 499 -10.52 -2.09 21.37
CA GLN A 499 -11.93 -1.68 21.38
C GLN A 499 -12.31 -0.88 22.63
N SER A 500 -11.43 0.01 23.10
CA SER A 500 -11.68 0.87 24.26
C SER A 500 -12.04 2.31 23.87
N SER A 501 -12.34 3.14 24.87
CA SER A 501 -12.52 4.57 24.73
C SER A 501 -11.22 5.39 24.84
N ASP A 502 -10.07 4.72 25.02
CA ASP A 502 -8.76 5.34 25.23
C ASP A 502 -8.10 5.77 23.91
N LEU A 503 -7.60 7.01 23.87
CA LEU A 503 -6.93 7.57 22.70
C LEU A 503 -5.66 6.77 22.32
N LEU A 504 -4.95 6.19 23.28
CA LEU A 504 -3.75 5.39 23.02
C LEU A 504 -4.10 4.07 22.31
N ASP A 505 -5.26 3.48 22.59
CA ASP A 505 -5.73 2.29 21.87
C ASP A 505 -6.10 2.63 20.43
N ALA A 506 -6.72 3.78 20.19
CA ALA A 506 -6.99 4.28 18.84
C ALA A 506 -5.69 4.47 18.04
N LEU A 507 -4.66 5.08 18.65
CA LEU A 507 -3.35 5.25 18.03
C LEU A 507 -2.64 3.92 17.78
N ALA A 508 -2.70 2.98 18.74
CA ALA A 508 -2.11 1.66 18.59
C ALA A 508 -2.79 0.88 17.45
N PHE A 509 -4.12 0.96 17.35
CA PHE A 509 -4.87 0.37 16.24
C PHE A 509 -4.44 0.95 14.90
N GLU A 510 -4.35 2.29 14.79
CA GLU A 510 -3.89 2.94 13.55
C GLU A 510 -2.48 2.51 13.15
N ILE A 511 -1.54 2.44 14.11
CA ILE A 511 -0.16 1.98 13.84
C ILE A 511 -0.17 0.53 13.33
N VAL A 512 -0.93 -0.36 13.98
CA VAL A 512 -1.05 -1.77 13.58
C VAL A 512 -1.56 -1.90 12.15
N ILE A 513 -2.63 -1.16 11.79
CA ILE A 513 -3.20 -1.21 10.44
C ILE A 513 -2.28 -0.53 9.42
N THR A 514 -1.63 0.58 9.78
CA THR A 514 -0.71 1.30 8.90
C THR A 514 0.49 0.44 8.53
N ASP A 515 1.14 -0.18 9.51
CA ASP A 515 2.28 -1.09 9.27
C ASP A 515 1.88 -2.32 8.45
N ALA A 516 0.64 -2.79 8.61
CA ALA A 516 0.09 -3.91 7.86
C ALA A 516 -0.22 -3.58 6.39
N LEU A 517 -0.42 -2.30 6.06
CA LEU A 517 -0.83 -1.84 4.73
C LEU A 517 0.23 -1.03 3.99
N ALA A 518 1.25 -0.51 4.68
CA ALA A 518 2.21 0.43 4.11
C ALA A 518 2.74 -0.05 2.76
N GLY A 519 2.53 0.76 1.71
CA GLY A 519 2.99 0.47 0.35
C GLY A 519 2.27 -0.67 -0.36
N ILE A 520 1.19 -1.25 0.18
CA ILE A 520 0.48 -2.40 -0.43
C ILE A 520 -0.09 -2.07 -1.82
N GLY A 521 -0.51 -0.82 -2.05
CA GLY A 521 -1.08 -0.38 -3.33
C GLY A 521 -0.09 -0.23 -4.50
N SER A 522 1.21 -0.46 -4.29
CA SER A 522 2.28 -0.27 -5.29
C SER A 522 2.27 -1.27 -6.45
N THR A 523 1.50 -2.34 -6.36
CA THR A 523 1.46 -3.44 -7.34
C THR A 523 0.01 -3.84 -7.65
N PRO A 524 -0.33 -4.40 -8.83
CA PRO A 524 -1.69 -4.78 -9.18
C PRO A 524 -2.41 -5.67 -8.15
N LYS A 525 -1.81 -6.78 -7.68
CA LYS A 525 -2.44 -7.63 -6.64
C LYS A 525 -2.63 -6.88 -5.33
N GLY A 526 -1.60 -6.15 -4.92
CA GLY A 526 -1.63 -5.33 -3.71
C GLY A 526 -2.72 -4.24 -3.76
N LYS A 527 -2.91 -3.61 -4.93
CA LYS A 527 -4.03 -2.70 -5.20
C LYS A 527 -5.37 -3.44 -5.10
N THR A 528 -5.51 -4.65 -5.65
CA THR A 528 -6.75 -5.44 -5.49
C THR A 528 -7.07 -5.74 -4.02
N ILE A 529 -6.06 -6.05 -3.20
CA ILE A 529 -6.23 -6.26 -1.76
C ILE A 529 -6.72 -4.98 -1.08
N LEU A 530 -6.04 -3.86 -1.33
CA LEU A 530 -6.41 -2.55 -0.78
C LEU A 530 -7.82 -2.14 -1.20
N ASP A 531 -8.14 -2.31 -2.48
CA ASP A 531 -9.44 -2.03 -3.06
C ASP A 531 -10.56 -2.81 -2.37
N ALA A 532 -10.34 -4.08 -2.05
CA ALA A 532 -11.28 -4.92 -1.32
C ALA A 532 -11.48 -4.41 0.13
N LEU A 533 -10.42 -4.00 0.81
CA LEU A 533 -10.49 -3.43 2.16
C LEU A 533 -11.24 -2.10 2.20
N VAL A 534 -11.01 -1.21 1.22
CA VAL A 534 -11.72 0.08 1.11
C VAL A 534 -13.23 -0.15 0.94
N THR A 535 -13.64 -1.20 0.23
CA THR A 535 -15.05 -1.51 0.00
C THR A 535 -15.80 -2.08 1.20
N GLN A 536 -15.11 -2.34 2.32
CA GLN A 536 -15.74 -2.73 3.58
C GLN A 536 -16.35 -1.52 4.29
N TRP A 537 -17.35 -0.85 3.70
CA TRP A 537 -17.85 0.47 4.12
C TRP A 537 -18.52 0.55 5.49
N ASP A 538 -18.83 -0.57 6.14
CA ASP A 538 -19.45 -0.60 7.47
C ASP A 538 -18.40 -0.71 8.58
N PRO A 539 -17.97 0.41 9.22
CA PRO A 539 -16.98 0.41 10.29
C PRO A 539 -17.42 -0.35 11.55
N VAL A 540 -18.69 -0.75 11.67
CA VAL A 540 -19.15 -1.62 12.75
C VAL A 540 -18.63 -3.04 12.57
N GLN A 541 -18.40 -3.47 11.32
CA GLN A 541 -17.87 -4.80 11.04
C GLN A 541 -16.38 -4.90 11.38
N PRO A 542 -15.93 -6.03 11.97
CA PRO A 542 -14.51 -6.22 12.28
C PRO A 542 -13.58 -6.08 11.07
N ALA A 543 -14.03 -6.53 9.90
CA ALA A 543 -13.26 -6.50 8.64
C ALA A 543 -13.11 -5.10 8.02
N SER A 544 -13.81 -4.09 8.53
CA SER A 544 -13.74 -2.71 8.02
C SER A 544 -12.50 -1.97 8.53
N LEU A 545 -11.32 -2.51 8.23
CA LEU A 545 -10.05 -2.05 8.80
C LEU A 545 -9.80 -0.55 8.55
N ILE A 546 -9.99 -0.11 7.31
CA ILE A 546 -9.72 1.27 6.88
C ILE A 546 -10.68 2.25 7.56
N TRP A 547 -11.98 1.97 7.54
CA TRP A 547 -12.96 2.88 8.14
C TRP A 547 -12.95 2.82 9.66
N ARG A 548 -12.52 1.70 10.26
CA ARG A 548 -12.23 1.64 11.70
C ARG A 548 -11.07 2.57 12.08
N VAL A 549 -10.01 2.68 11.27
CA VAL A 549 -8.95 3.68 11.50
C VAL A 549 -9.52 5.09 11.45
N VAL A 550 -10.30 5.41 10.42
CA VAL A 550 -10.96 6.74 10.30
C VAL A 550 -11.87 7.00 11.50
N ALA A 551 -12.61 6.01 11.99
CA ALA A 551 -13.45 6.12 13.19
C ALA A 551 -12.68 6.15 14.51
N MET A 552 -11.34 6.19 14.50
CA MET A 552 -10.47 6.06 15.68
C MET A 552 -10.77 4.78 16.48
N ASN A 553 -11.31 3.76 15.82
CA ASN A 553 -11.74 2.48 16.35
C ASN A 553 -12.72 2.55 17.55
N HIS A 554 -13.28 3.70 17.90
CA HIS A 554 -14.23 3.86 18.99
C HIS A 554 -15.63 3.38 18.58
N LYS A 555 -16.34 2.66 19.46
CA LYS A 555 -17.62 2.02 19.11
C LYS A 555 -18.68 3.00 18.60
N ASP A 556 -18.81 4.15 19.25
CA ASP A 556 -19.80 5.17 18.86
C ASP A 556 -19.37 5.97 17.63
N ALA A 557 -18.08 6.29 17.50
CA ALA A 557 -17.55 6.91 16.28
C ALA A 557 -17.70 6.00 15.04
N ARG A 558 -17.57 4.68 15.18
CA ARG A 558 -17.86 3.72 14.10
C ARG A 558 -19.32 3.85 13.65
N GLN A 559 -20.26 3.92 14.59
CA GLN A 559 -21.69 4.09 14.26
C GLN A 559 -21.96 5.41 13.53
N GLU A 560 -21.41 6.53 14.03
CA GLU A 560 -21.55 7.84 13.37
C GLU A 560 -20.94 7.84 11.97
N LEU A 561 -19.73 7.30 11.83
CA LEU A 561 -19.05 7.23 10.53
C LEU A 561 -19.81 6.34 9.54
N GLY A 562 -20.38 5.21 9.98
CA GLY A 562 -21.17 4.34 9.12
C GLY A 562 -22.37 5.05 8.49
N GLN A 563 -23.07 5.91 9.27
CA GLN A 563 -24.17 6.73 8.75
C GLN A 563 -23.69 7.77 7.72
N LEU A 564 -22.55 8.41 7.98
CA LEU A 564 -21.93 9.35 7.06
C LEU A 564 -21.52 8.66 5.74
N LEU A 565 -20.90 7.48 5.81
CA LEU A 565 -20.46 6.73 4.62
C LEU A 565 -21.64 6.24 3.78
N ASN A 566 -22.71 5.75 4.42
CA ASN A 566 -23.95 5.42 3.71
C ASN A 566 -24.52 6.63 2.96
N THR A 567 -24.48 7.81 3.57
CA THR A 567 -24.88 9.06 2.92
C THR A 567 -23.96 9.41 1.76
N ALA A 568 -22.64 9.29 1.93
CA ALA A 568 -21.66 9.54 0.88
C ALA A 568 -21.92 8.67 -0.37
N LEU A 569 -22.13 7.37 -0.16
CA LEU A 569 -22.43 6.41 -1.22
C LEU A 569 -23.76 6.71 -1.92
N ALA A 570 -24.81 7.04 -1.16
CA ALA A 570 -26.12 7.39 -1.70
C ALA A 570 -26.10 8.70 -2.51
N LYS A 571 -25.14 9.60 -2.22
CA LYS A 571 -25.01 10.92 -2.86
C LYS A 571 -23.85 11.00 -3.85
N LYS A 572 -23.22 9.86 -4.22
CA LYS A 572 -22.03 9.82 -5.09
C LYS A 572 -22.23 10.42 -6.48
N GLU A 573 -23.46 10.39 -7.02
CA GLU A 573 -23.79 10.94 -8.34
C GLU A 573 -24.46 12.32 -8.28
N VAL A 574 -24.56 12.94 -7.09
CA VAL A 574 -25.19 14.26 -6.92
C VAL A 574 -24.14 15.35 -7.16
N PRO A 575 -24.27 16.21 -8.18
CA PRO A 575 -23.33 17.32 -8.41
C PRO A 575 -23.31 18.28 -7.23
N LEU A 576 -22.13 18.79 -6.90
CA LEU A 576 -21.95 19.73 -5.79
C LEU A 576 -22.56 21.10 -6.12
N GLU A 577 -22.39 21.57 -7.34
CA GLU A 577 -22.77 22.90 -7.82
C GLU A 577 -24.20 23.02 -8.39
N ALA A 578 -25.08 22.03 -8.19
CA ALA A 578 -26.43 22.04 -8.74
C ALA A 578 -27.18 23.36 -8.41
N GLN A 579 -27.91 23.93 -9.38
CA GLN A 579 -28.59 25.23 -9.22
C GLN A 579 -29.45 25.25 -7.94
N SER A 580 -29.13 26.17 -7.02
CA SER A 580 -29.99 26.45 -5.88
C SER A 580 -31.28 27.10 -6.37
N GLN A 581 -32.43 26.71 -5.81
CA GLN A 581 -33.66 27.49 -6.02
C GLN A 581 -33.42 28.93 -5.53
N ALA A 582 -34.12 29.92 -6.08
CA ALA A 582 -33.90 31.34 -5.77
C ALA A 582 -34.05 31.70 -4.26
N SER A 583 -34.68 30.82 -3.47
CA SER A 583 -34.84 30.94 -2.01
C SER A 583 -33.89 30.05 -1.18
N ALA A 584 -33.14 29.15 -1.81
CA ALA A 584 -32.25 28.21 -1.13
C ALA A 584 -30.87 28.84 -0.90
N ARG A 585 -30.36 28.71 0.33
CA ARG A 585 -29.05 29.28 0.74
C ARG A 585 -27.86 28.52 0.12
N HIS A 586 -28.07 27.26 -0.25
CA HIS A 586 -27.07 26.31 -0.71
C HIS A 586 -27.64 25.43 -1.83
N SER A 587 -26.78 24.78 -2.61
CA SER A 587 -27.19 23.73 -3.55
C SER A 587 -27.60 22.44 -2.80
N PRO A 588 -28.40 21.56 -3.41
CA PRO A 588 -28.71 20.25 -2.83
C PRO A 588 -27.47 19.40 -2.51
N GLY A 589 -26.38 19.56 -3.29
CA GLY A 589 -25.10 18.88 -3.06
C GLY A 589 -24.40 19.41 -1.80
N VAL A 590 -24.33 20.73 -1.62
CA VAL A 590 -23.75 21.35 -0.42
C VAL A 590 -24.57 21.02 0.83
N ASP A 591 -25.90 21.04 0.73
CA ASP A 591 -26.79 20.64 1.84
C ASP A 591 -26.57 19.18 2.26
N ALA A 592 -26.35 18.28 1.29
CA ALA A 592 -26.01 16.89 1.59
C ALA A 592 -24.68 16.76 2.36
N VAL A 593 -23.66 17.54 1.99
CA VAL A 593 -22.37 17.54 2.70
C VAL A 593 -22.53 18.08 4.13
N ILE A 594 -23.23 19.21 4.31
CA ILE A 594 -23.48 19.80 5.63
C ILE A 594 -24.25 18.83 6.52
N SER A 595 -25.30 18.19 5.98
CA SER A 595 -26.11 17.22 6.72
C SER A 595 -25.27 16.01 7.17
N ALA A 596 -24.46 15.44 6.27
CA ALA A 596 -23.61 14.30 6.58
C ALA A 596 -22.52 14.66 7.60
N ALA A 597 -21.86 15.80 7.43
CA ALA A 597 -20.81 16.27 8.35
C ALA A 597 -21.35 16.54 9.77
N GLY A 598 -22.64 16.87 9.89
CA GLY A 598 -23.33 17.00 11.18
C GLY A 598 -23.53 15.68 11.94
N MET A 599 -23.39 14.51 11.29
CA MET A 599 -23.61 13.19 11.90
C MET A 599 -22.45 12.73 12.79
N ILE A 600 -21.24 13.27 12.61
CA ILE A 600 -19.99 12.79 13.23
C ILE A 600 -19.53 13.65 14.40
N GLY A 601 -20.47 14.09 15.24
CA GLY A 601 -20.21 15.01 16.36
C GLY A 601 -19.18 14.47 17.36
N LYS A 602 -19.29 13.20 17.75
CA LYS A 602 -18.36 12.57 18.70
C LYS A 602 -17.02 12.28 18.07
N LEU A 603 -17.00 11.77 16.83
CA LEU A 603 -15.76 11.54 16.09
C LEU A 603 -14.96 12.85 15.93
N ASN A 604 -15.63 13.97 15.62
CA ASN A 604 -14.99 15.29 15.62
C ASN A 604 -14.42 15.69 16.99
N GLY A 605 -15.04 15.27 18.09
CA GLY A 605 -14.50 15.41 19.43
C GLY A 605 -13.18 14.64 19.62
N TYR A 606 -13.11 13.41 19.13
CA TYR A 606 -11.88 12.61 19.17
C TYR A 606 -10.77 13.19 18.30
N TYR A 607 -11.07 13.65 17.07
CA TYR A 607 -10.10 14.35 16.23
C TYR A 607 -9.55 15.63 16.87
N LYS A 608 -10.38 16.39 17.60
CA LYS A 608 -9.90 17.55 18.37
C LYS A 608 -8.91 17.15 19.47
N ASN A 609 -9.12 16.01 20.12
CA ASN A 609 -8.18 15.50 21.13
C ASN A 609 -6.86 15.05 20.48
N LEU A 610 -6.94 14.41 19.31
CA LEU A 610 -5.76 14.05 18.51
C LEU A 610 -4.96 15.30 18.08
N ALA A 611 -5.64 16.32 17.57
CA ALA A 611 -5.00 17.60 17.18
C ALA A 611 -4.33 18.28 18.38
N LYS A 612 -4.96 18.27 19.57
CA LYS A 612 -4.34 18.77 20.81
C LYS A 612 -3.07 17.99 21.17
N LEU A 613 -3.10 16.67 21.06
CA LEU A 613 -1.92 15.82 21.31
C LEU A 613 -0.79 16.11 20.31
N ALA A 614 -1.12 16.30 19.03
CA ALA A 614 -0.17 16.69 17.99
C ALA A 614 0.51 18.04 18.29
N LEU A 615 -0.20 18.98 18.91
CA LEU A 615 0.33 20.29 19.30
C LEU A 615 0.98 20.33 20.70
N GLU A 616 0.85 19.28 21.53
CA GLU A 616 1.43 19.26 22.87
C GLU A 616 2.97 19.33 22.84
N THR A 617 3.58 20.23 23.58
CA THR A 617 5.04 20.41 23.59
C THR A 617 5.68 19.95 24.89
N ASP A 618 4.91 19.72 25.96
CA ASP A 618 5.40 19.20 27.23
C ASP A 618 5.71 17.69 27.12
N PRO A 619 6.99 17.27 27.17
CA PRO A 619 7.36 15.87 27.04
C PRO A 619 6.75 14.97 28.13
N LYS A 620 6.36 15.52 29.29
CA LYS A 620 5.76 14.73 30.39
C LYS A 620 4.34 14.27 30.08
N LYS A 621 3.65 15.00 29.19
CA LYS A 621 2.27 14.70 28.76
C LYS A 621 2.21 13.81 27.53
N ILE A 622 3.33 13.66 26.82
CA ILE A 622 3.43 12.82 25.62
C ILE A 622 3.85 11.41 26.04
N SER A 623 2.98 10.43 25.81
CA SER A 623 3.35 9.01 26.01
C SER A 623 4.37 8.56 24.95
N PRO A 624 5.14 7.48 25.16
CA PRO A 624 6.03 6.95 24.13
C PRO A 624 5.32 6.64 22.80
N LEU A 625 4.10 6.11 22.86
CA LEU A 625 3.27 5.82 21.69
C LEU A 625 2.81 7.10 20.98
N ALA A 626 2.36 8.10 21.74
CA ALA A 626 2.03 9.41 21.18
C ALA A 626 3.26 10.10 20.58
N GLY A 627 4.42 9.96 21.22
CA GLY A 627 5.69 10.48 20.70
C GLY A 627 6.12 9.79 19.42
N LEU A 628 5.84 8.48 19.27
CA LEU A 628 6.05 7.77 18.01
C LEU A 628 5.16 8.35 16.92
N PHE A 629 3.86 8.49 17.19
CA PHE A 629 2.91 9.09 16.25
C PHE A 629 3.32 10.51 15.83
N LYS A 630 3.79 11.34 16.76
CA LYS A 630 4.27 12.69 16.46
C LYS A 630 5.56 12.73 15.63
N ARG A 631 6.42 11.72 15.75
CA ARG A 631 7.64 11.60 14.93
C ARG A 631 7.35 11.07 13.54
N LEU A 632 6.21 10.42 13.32
CA LEU A 632 5.70 10.11 12.00
C LEU A 632 5.23 11.45 11.40
N GLU A 633 6.17 12.22 10.82
CA GLU A 633 5.90 13.51 10.16
C GLU A 633 5.02 13.35 8.89
N VAL A 634 4.63 12.12 8.57
CA VAL A 634 3.91 11.73 7.37
C VAL A 634 2.73 10.83 7.75
N ASP A 635 1.55 11.15 7.23
CA ASP A 635 0.36 10.30 7.33
C ASP A 635 0.46 9.12 6.35
N VAL A 636 1.27 8.13 6.72
CA VAL A 636 1.52 6.91 5.91
C VAL A 636 0.21 6.17 5.62
N PHE A 637 -0.74 6.19 6.57
CA PHE A 637 -2.07 5.63 6.35
C PHE A 637 -2.78 6.34 5.20
N GLY A 638 -2.90 7.68 5.29
CA GLY A 638 -3.52 8.51 4.25
C GLY A 638 -2.86 8.33 2.88
N MET A 639 -1.53 8.31 2.82
CA MET A 639 -0.78 8.05 1.58
C MET A 639 -1.04 6.67 0.98
N THR A 640 -1.27 5.67 1.83
CA THR A 640 -1.50 4.29 1.39
C THR A 640 -2.90 4.10 0.85
N VAL A 641 -3.92 4.68 1.51
CA VAL A 641 -5.34 4.36 1.22
C VAL A 641 -6.07 5.45 0.44
N GLY A 642 -5.55 6.68 0.40
CA GLY A 642 -6.24 7.86 -0.11
C GLY A 642 -6.73 7.70 -1.55
N ASP A 643 -5.83 7.34 -2.47
CA ASP A 643 -6.18 7.13 -3.88
C ASP A 643 -7.23 6.02 -4.05
N ALA A 644 -7.12 4.93 -3.28
CA ALA A 644 -8.06 3.82 -3.35
C ALA A 644 -9.46 4.20 -2.82
N ILE A 645 -9.54 5.06 -1.80
CA ILE A 645 -10.81 5.64 -1.32
C ILE A 645 -11.45 6.51 -2.39
N PHE A 646 -10.71 7.49 -2.90
CA PHE A 646 -11.25 8.47 -3.84
C PHE A 646 -11.57 7.89 -5.22
N ALA A 647 -10.89 6.81 -5.62
CA ALA A 647 -11.23 6.03 -6.82
C ALA A 647 -12.65 5.42 -6.78
N ARG A 648 -13.32 5.39 -5.62
CA ARG A 648 -14.72 4.96 -5.48
C ARG A 648 -15.74 6.07 -5.75
N PHE A 649 -15.28 7.29 -5.97
CA PHE A 649 -16.07 8.48 -6.23
C PHE A 649 -15.72 9.16 -7.57
N ARG A 650 -16.42 10.23 -7.91
CA ARG A 650 -16.35 10.93 -9.21
C ARG A 650 -15.28 12.04 -9.24
N VAL A 651 -14.06 11.75 -8.79
CA VAL A 651 -13.00 12.77 -8.58
C VAL A 651 -12.33 13.32 -9.85
N ASN A 652 -12.59 12.73 -11.02
CA ASN A 652 -11.95 13.10 -12.30
C ASN A 652 -12.97 13.59 -13.35
N GLN A 653 -13.98 14.34 -12.91
CA GLN A 653 -15.02 14.89 -13.79
C GLN A 653 -14.92 16.42 -13.86
N LEU A 654 -15.69 17.02 -14.79
CA LEU A 654 -15.69 18.47 -15.01
C LEU A 654 -16.12 19.26 -13.75
N GLY A 655 -16.98 18.66 -12.92
CA GLY A 655 -17.44 19.22 -11.64
C GLY A 655 -17.27 18.22 -10.50
N ASP A 656 -17.48 18.71 -9.28
CA ASP A 656 -17.34 17.93 -8.05
C ASP A 656 -18.67 17.28 -7.64
N PHE A 657 -18.60 16.23 -6.84
CA PHE A 657 -19.78 15.46 -6.43
C PHE A 657 -19.92 15.37 -4.90
N ALA A 658 -21.16 15.46 -4.41
CA ALA A 658 -21.45 15.50 -2.98
C ALA A 658 -20.87 14.31 -2.21
N GLY A 659 -20.96 13.09 -2.76
CA GLY A 659 -20.42 11.89 -2.11
C GLY A 659 -18.91 11.97 -1.84
N GLU A 660 -18.13 12.47 -2.81
CA GLU A 660 -16.68 12.62 -2.65
C GLU A 660 -16.34 13.71 -1.62
N LYS A 661 -17.13 14.79 -1.58
CA LYS A 661 -16.92 15.90 -0.65
C LYS A 661 -17.33 15.55 0.77
N ILE A 662 -18.30 14.65 0.96
CA ILE A 662 -18.62 14.09 2.27
C ILE A 662 -17.39 13.35 2.83
N VAL A 663 -16.76 12.50 2.02
CA VAL A 663 -15.54 11.77 2.44
C VAL A 663 -14.35 12.72 2.61
N GLN A 664 -14.16 13.68 1.70
CA GLN A 664 -13.12 14.70 1.85
C GLN A 664 -13.28 15.50 3.15
N THR A 665 -14.51 15.84 3.53
CA THR A 665 -14.78 16.60 4.76
C THR A 665 -14.34 15.85 6.00
N VAL A 666 -14.65 14.55 6.13
CA VAL A 666 -14.20 13.75 7.29
C VAL A 666 -12.68 13.58 7.32
N LEU A 667 -12.03 13.45 6.16
CA LEU A 667 -10.56 13.36 6.09
C LEU A 667 -9.87 14.69 6.44
N LEU A 668 -10.44 15.84 6.04
CA LEU A 668 -9.97 17.16 6.47
C LEU A 668 -10.08 17.33 7.99
N GLN A 669 -11.18 16.87 8.58
CA GLN A 669 -11.37 16.92 10.03
C GLN A 669 -10.40 16.01 10.77
N ARG A 670 -10.11 14.81 10.23
CA ARG A 670 -9.04 13.94 10.73
C ARG A 670 -7.67 14.64 10.67
N ALA A 671 -7.40 15.39 9.61
CA ALA A 671 -6.20 16.21 9.46
C ALA A 671 -6.16 17.47 10.34
N GLY A 672 -7.17 17.70 11.19
CA GLY A 672 -7.20 18.81 12.15
C GLY A 672 -7.89 20.07 11.66
N VAL A 673 -8.49 20.06 10.45
CA VAL A 673 -9.29 21.19 9.95
C VAL A 673 -10.59 21.28 10.75
N SER A 674 -10.95 22.48 11.18
CA SER A 674 -12.18 22.67 11.95
C SER A 674 -13.43 22.37 11.10
N TYR A 675 -14.53 21.94 11.74
CA TYR A 675 -15.80 21.74 11.04
C TYR A 675 -16.23 22.97 10.25
N SER A 676 -16.13 24.17 10.84
CA SER A 676 -16.52 25.41 10.17
C SER A 676 -15.68 25.69 8.92
N ASP A 677 -14.37 25.45 8.99
CA ASP A 677 -13.47 25.71 7.86
C ASP A 677 -13.66 24.67 6.76
N ALA A 678 -13.87 23.40 7.11
CA ALA A 678 -14.16 22.35 6.15
C ALA A 678 -15.47 22.64 5.38
N ILE A 679 -16.53 23.08 6.07
CA ILE A 679 -17.79 23.47 5.41
C ILE A 679 -17.62 24.75 4.58
N ALA A 680 -16.81 25.71 5.03
CA ALA A 680 -16.50 26.91 4.26
C ALA A 680 -15.76 26.56 2.95
N LEU A 681 -14.82 25.62 3.01
CA LEU A 681 -14.11 25.11 1.82
C LEU A 681 -15.08 24.47 0.84
N VAL A 682 -15.96 23.56 1.28
CA VAL A 682 -16.96 22.90 0.43
C VAL A 682 -17.83 23.92 -0.30
N ARG A 683 -18.28 24.99 0.39
CA ARG A 683 -19.05 26.08 -0.24
C ARG A 683 -18.24 26.79 -1.33
N LYS A 684 -16.96 27.07 -1.08
CA LYS A 684 -16.09 27.71 -2.07
C LYS A 684 -15.79 26.83 -3.28
N GLN A 685 -15.67 25.52 -3.09
CA GLN A 685 -15.49 24.58 -4.20
C GLN A 685 -16.75 24.52 -5.08
N ALA A 686 -17.94 24.49 -4.47
CA ALA A 686 -19.20 24.57 -5.20
C ALA A 686 -19.36 25.86 -6.02
N GLU A 687 -18.81 26.99 -5.54
CA GLU A 687 -18.85 28.28 -6.23
C GLU A 687 -17.87 28.37 -7.41
N LEU A 688 -16.66 27.82 -7.27
CA LEU A 688 -15.52 28.19 -8.13
C LEU A 688 -14.92 27.04 -8.96
N GLU A 689 -15.00 25.80 -8.49
CA GLU A 689 -14.12 24.73 -8.97
C GLU A 689 -14.46 24.29 -10.41
N LYS A 690 -15.74 24.17 -10.75
CA LYS A 690 -16.20 23.89 -12.11
C LYS A 690 -15.79 24.99 -13.11
N LEU A 691 -15.96 26.25 -12.72
CA LEU A 691 -15.59 27.40 -13.57
C LEU A 691 -14.08 27.40 -13.86
N SER A 692 -13.26 27.14 -12.83
CA SER A 692 -11.80 27.05 -12.98
C SER A 692 -11.37 25.90 -13.90
N ARG A 693 -12.00 24.72 -13.79
CA ARG A 693 -11.72 23.57 -14.68
C ARG A 693 -12.15 23.84 -16.12
N GLU A 694 -13.33 24.44 -16.31
CA GLU A 694 -13.79 24.86 -17.64
C GLU A 694 -12.85 25.89 -18.29
N GLU A 695 -12.37 26.88 -17.52
CA GLU A 695 -11.38 27.85 -18.00
C GLU A 695 -10.04 27.19 -18.36
N THR A 696 -9.60 26.22 -17.55
CA THR A 696 -8.37 25.46 -17.81
C THR A 696 -8.49 24.62 -19.08
N ILE A 697 -9.60 23.91 -19.26
CA ILE A 697 -9.87 23.14 -20.50
C ILE A 697 -9.94 24.08 -21.70
N LYS A 698 -10.61 25.24 -21.59
CA LYS A 698 -10.63 26.24 -22.66
C LYS A 698 -9.22 26.70 -23.05
N ARG A 699 -8.36 26.99 -22.07
CA ARG A 699 -6.94 27.38 -22.31
C ARG A 699 -6.08 26.28 -22.91
N LEU A 700 -6.42 25.01 -22.69
CA LEU A 700 -5.70 23.87 -23.29
C LEU A 700 -6.18 23.54 -24.71
N LEU A 701 -7.39 23.97 -25.07
CA LEU A 701 -8.00 23.77 -26.39
C LEU A 701 -7.83 24.97 -27.35
N THR A 702 -7.44 26.13 -26.84
CA THR A 702 -7.04 27.33 -27.60
C THR A 702 -5.53 27.45 -27.66
#